data_AF-A0A2H5WYJ8-F1
#
_entry.id   AF-A0A2H5WYJ8-F1
#
_cell.length_a   1.000
_cell.length_b   1.000
_cell.length_c   1.000
_cell.angle_alpha   90.00
_cell.angle_beta   90.00
_cell.angle_gamma   90.00
#
_symmetry.space_group_name_H-M   'P 1'
#
loop_
_entity.id
_entity.type
_entity.pdbx_description
1 polymer ?
#
loop_
_entity_poly.entity_id
_entity_poly.type
_entity_poly.pdbx_seq_one_letter_code
_entity_poly.pdbx_strand_id
1 'polypeptide(L)'
;MDVVPLHIHERVSTRAILDAVRRPQPPQLDLFGETPLPADQQIEFYKHEVGWANRLILGDSLLVMNSLLVMEGMAGKVQMIYIDPPYGIKYSSNFQPRIDRRDVKDKDEDLTHEPEQIKAYRDTWKLGIHSYLTYLRDRLLLARELLHESGSIFVQINDENLHLVRCLLDEVFGRENFVAVISFVKTSGKGGAKLDTVNDFLLWYAKDKAQVKYRQLFLEKELGEEGTKGYQHVQLPDGTRRRLTSAEIESPTTLPKGARVFKADQITSLTPSESIVYPFEFEGRVFHPGKRGWSTTPKGMERLRQAQRLFVVGNTLSYVRFLDEVPARPLTNVWTDTGIAGYGDPKVFAVQTNTKVVERCILMTTDPGDLVFDPTCGSGTTAYCAEKWGRRWITCDTSRVALAIARQRLMTAKFDYYELCDPERGPAGGFIYETVPHITLESIAKNTEIDAIAAEYQPQMDAALAELNRALGTDWKEWEVPREVPHPLWHKEAHEAYAKLLELQQSGQLGAEDEASPLLETVYRLTGHRWARLTDVPDPMPPDDWPEEAKEALRRFWVLKHEKRQKIEESIQRNAPQETLYDRPKVVRGVVRVSGPFTVEAIPVPVVEDPTQVPIPQFETEEAQARISDRGGDYLTSMLNLLKQQGSVLFPGGKRMELRNLRPLNLGYLHAEAESEQNGNTLRVAFSFGPQHGPVIAHQVQEAIPTAKMNGYQVLIFAGFAFDPEAQALIQKVPVAGLQVHFANISPDVLVGDLLKTTRASQIFTVFGQPDVRLEKQKDGTYVMELRGVDIYDPLTGKVHSTRGEDVAAWFLDTDYDGRTFKISQAFFPGDTDAWEKLQRALRAQINPEAFEQMRGTISFPFQPGEHGRIAVKVIDFRGNEVVRVVNLHTTLS
;
A
#
# COMPACT_ATOMS: atom_id res chain seq x y z
N MET A 1 -26.26 15.88 -10.61
CA MET A 1 -25.19 16.12 -11.60
C MET A 1 -25.50 15.25 -12.80
N ASP A 2 -25.10 15.68 -13.99
CA ASP A 2 -25.18 14.83 -15.17
C ASP A 2 -24.22 13.65 -15.03
N VAL A 3 -24.65 12.47 -15.44
CA VAL A 3 -23.86 11.23 -15.32
C VAL A 3 -23.01 11.08 -16.57
N VAL A 4 -21.71 10.86 -16.39
CA VAL A 4 -20.73 10.75 -17.48
C VAL A 4 -20.17 9.31 -17.52
N PRO A 5 -20.04 8.69 -18.71
CA PRO A 5 -19.42 7.38 -18.85
C PRO A 5 -17.89 7.43 -18.67
N LEU A 6 -17.32 6.34 -18.16
CA LEU A 6 -15.87 6.10 -18.08
C LEU A 6 -15.37 5.38 -19.33
N HIS A 7 -14.27 5.86 -19.91
CA HIS A 7 -13.72 5.33 -21.16
C HIS A 7 -12.29 4.80 -21.00
N ILE A 8 -12.11 3.51 -21.30
CA ILE A 8 -10.80 2.86 -21.43
C ILE A 8 -10.14 3.37 -22.70
N HIS A 9 -9.11 4.19 -22.54
CA HIS A 9 -8.25 4.63 -23.64
C HIS A 9 -6.94 3.83 -23.70
N GLU A 10 -6.56 3.16 -22.60
CA GLU A 10 -5.32 2.39 -22.51
C GLU A 10 -5.52 1.07 -21.73
N ARG A 11 -4.87 0.00 -22.20
CA ARG A 11 -4.74 -1.28 -21.50
C ARG A 11 -3.27 -1.61 -21.29
N VAL A 12 -2.87 -1.81 -20.03
CA VAL A 12 -1.50 -2.12 -19.64
C VAL A 12 -1.38 -3.62 -19.35
N SER A 13 -0.55 -4.31 -20.15
CA SER A 13 -0.20 -5.72 -19.94
C SER A 13 1.26 -5.83 -19.52
N THR A 14 1.50 -5.95 -18.22
CA THR A 14 2.83 -6.20 -17.64
C THR A 14 3.48 -7.46 -18.19
N ARG A 15 2.68 -8.50 -18.52
CA ARG A 15 3.15 -9.70 -19.22
C ARG A 15 3.72 -9.39 -20.61
N ALA A 16 3.02 -8.61 -21.43
CA ALA A 16 3.50 -8.28 -22.78
C ALA A 16 4.82 -7.50 -22.75
N ILE A 17 4.96 -6.57 -21.79
CA ILE A 17 6.19 -5.80 -21.57
C ILE A 17 7.37 -6.71 -21.18
N LEU A 18 7.13 -7.74 -20.35
CA LEU A 18 8.15 -8.71 -19.96
C LEU A 18 8.52 -9.68 -21.08
N ASP A 19 7.54 -10.13 -21.86
CA ASP A 19 7.78 -11.01 -23.01
C ASP A 19 8.65 -10.31 -24.08
N ALA A 20 8.55 -8.98 -24.23
CA ALA A 20 9.37 -8.19 -25.16
C ALA A 20 10.88 -8.17 -24.83
N VAL A 21 11.29 -8.43 -23.58
CA VAL A 21 12.70 -8.45 -23.14
C VAL A 21 13.24 -9.86 -22.86
N ARG A 22 12.40 -10.88 -23.04
CA ARG A 22 12.74 -12.28 -22.75
C ARG A 22 13.78 -12.81 -23.75
N ARG A 23 14.68 -13.69 -23.29
CA ARG A 23 15.65 -14.37 -24.17
C ARG A 23 14.93 -15.28 -25.18
N PRO A 24 15.39 -15.36 -26.44
CA PRO A 24 14.68 -16.10 -27.48
C PRO A 24 14.68 -17.61 -27.23
N GLN A 25 13.48 -18.17 -27.09
CA GLN A 25 13.15 -19.58 -27.29
C GLN A 25 11.95 -19.65 -28.25
N PRO A 26 11.74 -20.77 -28.98
CA PRO A 26 10.71 -20.83 -30.02
C PRO A 26 9.29 -20.63 -29.45
N PRO A 27 8.44 -19.83 -30.10
CA PRO A 27 7.10 -19.54 -29.59
C PRO A 27 6.14 -20.69 -29.89
N GLN A 28 5.23 -20.95 -28.95
CA GLN A 28 3.98 -21.63 -29.22
C GLN A 28 2.83 -20.69 -28.84
N LEU A 29 1.95 -20.44 -29.79
CA LEU A 29 0.75 -19.62 -29.62
C LEU A 29 -0.34 -20.43 -28.93
N ASP A 30 -1.12 -19.81 -28.03
CA ASP A 30 -2.55 -19.65 -28.30
C ASP A 30 -3.21 -18.52 -27.49
N LEU A 31 -4.39 -18.09 -27.93
CA LEU A 31 -5.26 -17.12 -27.27
C LEU A 31 -6.08 -17.81 -26.15
N PHE A 32 -5.97 -17.31 -24.91
CA PHE A 32 -6.84 -17.61 -23.75
C PHE A 32 -6.68 -18.96 -23.00
N GLY A 33 -5.52 -19.63 -23.03
CA GLY A 33 -5.32 -20.90 -22.31
C GLY A 33 -3.99 -21.05 -21.56
N GLU A 34 -3.92 -22.03 -20.65
CA GLU A 34 -2.85 -22.31 -19.68
C GLU A 34 -3.07 -23.72 -19.07
N THR A 35 -2.09 -24.53 -18.64
CA THR A 35 -0.61 -24.56 -18.80
C THR A 35 -0.15 -26.03 -18.67
N PRO A 36 1.08 -26.44 -19.08
CA PRO A 36 2.15 -26.57 -18.06
C PRO A 36 3.59 -26.34 -18.57
N LEU A 37 4.56 -26.31 -17.66
CA LEU A 37 5.98 -25.99 -17.91
C LEU A 37 6.95 -27.10 -17.46
N PRO A 38 8.25 -27.00 -17.78
CA PRO A 38 9.34 -27.43 -16.90
C PRO A 38 9.94 -26.26 -16.09
N ALA A 39 10.71 -26.56 -15.04
CA ALA A 39 10.92 -25.62 -13.92
C ALA A 39 12.35 -25.07 -13.77
N ASP A 40 12.49 -23.74 -13.92
CA ASP A 40 13.53 -22.91 -13.29
C ASP A 40 13.06 -21.48 -12.98
N GLN A 41 12.15 -21.35 -12.00
CA GLN A 41 11.59 -20.11 -11.43
C GLN A 41 10.74 -19.28 -12.40
N GLN A 42 9.48 -19.00 -12.05
CA GLN A 42 8.50 -18.39 -12.95
C GLN A 42 8.11 -16.98 -12.51
N ILE A 43 7.70 -16.17 -13.48
CA ILE A 43 7.00 -14.89 -13.23
C ILE A 43 5.51 -15.20 -13.29
N GLU A 44 4.81 -14.98 -12.18
CA GLU A 44 3.36 -15.17 -12.10
C GLU A 44 2.62 -13.87 -11.79
N PHE A 45 1.31 -13.89 -12.03
CA PHE A 45 0.37 -12.82 -11.75
C PHE A 45 -0.78 -13.43 -10.96
N TYR A 46 -1.37 -12.68 -10.02
CA TYR A 46 -2.61 -13.15 -9.43
C TYR A 46 -3.76 -13.08 -10.45
N LYS A 47 -4.51 -14.17 -10.55
CA LYS A 47 -5.74 -14.25 -11.34
C LYS A 47 -6.95 -14.15 -10.41
N HIS A 48 -7.94 -13.36 -10.80
CA HIS A 48 -9.22 -13.27 -10.08
C HIS A 48 -10.26 -14.16 -10.77
N GLU A 49 -11.23 -14.68 -10.00
CA GLU A 49 -12.32 -15.55 -10.49
C GLU A 49 -13.14 -14.91 -11.63
N VAL A 50 -13.25 -13.58 -11.60
CA VAL A 50 -13.88 -12.77 -12.65
C VAL A 50 -12.79 -12.12 -13.48
N GLY A 51 -12.98 -12.02 -14.79
CA GLY A 51 -12.11 -11.28 -15.72
C GLY A 51 -12.05 -9.78 -15.38
N TRP A 52 -11.19 -9.45 -14.43
CA TRP A 52 -11.02 -8.12 -13.85
C TRP A 52 -9.67 -7.53 -14.24
N ALA A 53 -9.69 -6.26 -14.65
CA ALA A 53 -8.50 -5.42 -14.71
C ALA A 53 -8.63 -4.33 -13.64
N ASN A 54 -7.54 -4.05 -12.93
CA ASN A 54 -7.51 -2.93 -11.99
C ASN A 54 -7.59 -1.59 -12.75
N ARG A 55 -8.05 -0.50 -12.12
CA ARG A 55 -8.44 0.71 -12.87
C ARG A 55 -7.78 1.98 -12.33
N LEU A 56 -7.12 2.70 -13.21
CA LEU A 56 -6.41 3.95 -12.95
C LEU A 56 -7.10 5.08 -13.73
N ILE A 57 -7.83 5.97 -13.03
CA ILE A 57 -8.80 6.87 -13.67
C ILE A 57 -8.38 8.35 -13.52
N LEU A 58 -8.27 9.06 -14.64
CA LEU A 58 -8.06 10.51 -14.69
C LEU A 58 -9.41 11.24 -14.68
N GLY A 59 -9.67 12.01 -13.62
CA GLY A 59 -10.85 12.86 -13.53
C GLY A 59 -11.27 13.19 -12.10
N ASP A 60 -12.19 14.16 -11.95
CA ASP A 60 -12.73 14.53 -10.65
C ASP A 60 -13.44 13.34 -9.97
N SER A 61 -12.99 13.02 -8.75
CA SER A 61 -13.46 11.83 -8.04
C SER A 61 -14.95 11.80 -7.71
N LEU A 62 -15.65 12.95 -7.68
CA LEU A 62 -17.11 12.98 -7.53
C LEU A 62 -17.81 12.49 -8.81
N LEU A 63 -17.32 12.87 -9.99
CA LEU A 63 -17.82 12.39 -11.28
C LEU A 63 -17.50 10.91 -11.48
N VAL A 64 -16.28 10.48 -11.15
CA VAL A 64 -15.87 9.07 -11.20
C VAL A 64 -16.76 8.20 -10.32
N MET A 65 -16.94 8.56 -9.04
CA MET A 65 -17.82 7.80 -8.13
C MET A 65 -19.28 7.77 -8.61
N ASN A 66 -19.78 8.86 -9.19
CA ASN A 66 -21.14 8.91 -9.74
C ASN A 66 -21.30 7.98 -10.96
N SER A 67 -20.29 7.89 -11.84
CA SER A 67 -20.27 6.91 -12.93
C SER A 67 -20.25 5.47 -12.41
N LEU A 68 -19.35 5.17 -11.46
CA LEU A 68 -19.23 3.84 -10.85
C LEU A 68 -20.57 3.38 -10.23
N LEU A 69 -21.27 4.28 -9.54
CA LEU A 69 -22.58 3.99 -8.95
C LEU A 69 -23.67 3.77 -10.01
N VAL A 70 -23.86 4.72 -10.93
CA VAL A 70 -25.05 4.77 -11.80
C VAL A 70 -24.88 3.97 -13.08
N MET A 71 -23.73 4.04 -13.74
CA MET A 71 -23.48 3.39 -15.03
C MET A 71 -22.97 1.95 -14.88
N GLU A 72 -22.20 1.69 -13.81
CA GLU A 72 -21.52 0.40 -13.62
C GLU A 72 -22.09 -0.45 -12.48
N GLY A 73 -23.06 0.06 -11.72
CA GLY A 73 -23.74 -0.71 -10.67
C GLY A 73 -22.82 -1.09 -9.49
N MET A 74 -21.79 -0.29 -9.21
CA MET A 74 -20.79 -0.55 -8.16
C MET A 74 -21.28 -0.24 -6.74
N ALA A 75 -22.56 0.11 -6.57
CA ALA A 75 -23.18 0.26 -5.26
C ALA A 75 -23.05 -1.03 -4.44
N GLY A 76 -22.58 -0.92 -3.19
CA GLY A 76 -22.36 -2.06 -2.32
C GLY A 76 -21.18 -2.98 -2.70
N LYS A 77 -20.27 -2.59 -3.60
CA LYS A 77 -19.20 -3.48 -4.12
C LYS A 77 -17.80 -3.22 -3.58
N VAL A 78 -17.54 -2.04 -3.02
CA VAL A 78 -16.21 -1.67 -2.49
C VAL A 78 -16.10 -2.14 -1.04
N GLN A 79 -15.04 -2.89 -0.70
CA GLN A 79 -14.84 -3.33 0.68
C GLN A 79 -14.10 -2.29 1.52
N MET A 80 -13.14 -1.57 0.93
CA MET A 80 -12.40 -0.51 1.62
C MET A 80 -12.27 0.74 0.76
N ILE A 81 -12.53 1.91 1.36
CA ILE A 81 -12.18 3.20 0.79
C ILE A 81 -11.07 3.85 1.64
N TYR A 82 -10.02 4.36 0.99
CA TYR A 82 -8.99 5.18 1.62
C TYR A 82 -8.98 6.56 1.00
N ILE A 83 -9.10 7.62 1.80
CA ILE A 83 -9.10 9.01 1.33
C ILE A 83 -7.98 9.78 2.03
N ASP A 84 -7.11 10.40 1.24
CA ASP A 84 -6.04 11.31 1.68
C ASP A 84 -6.29 12.72 1.09
N PRO A 85 -7.25 13.48 1.66
CA PRO A 85 -7.72 14.74 1.09
C PRO A 85 -6.70 15.88 1.29
N PRO A 86 -6.89 17.04 0.63
CA PRO A 86 -6.24 18.28 1.06
C PRO A 86 -6.47 18.50 2.57
N TYR A 87 -5.47 18.92 3.33
CA TYR A 87 -5.64 19.26 4.76
C TYR A 87 -6.04 20.74 4.99
N GLY A 88 -6.18 21.53 3.92
CA GLY A 88 -6.67 22.91 3.95
C GLY A 88 -5.61 24.04 3.99
N ILE A 89 -5.97 25.14 3.33
CA ILE A 89 -5.61 26.55 3.62
C ILE A 89 -4.13 27.02 3.53
N LYS A 90 -3.09 26.18 3.71
CA LYS A 90 -1.69 26.60 3.43
C LYS A 90 -0.88 25.61 2.60
N TYR A 91 -1.13 25.66 1.28
CA TYR A 91 -0.55 24.79 0.26
C TYR A 91 0.23 25.58 -0.81
N SER A 92 1.17 26.45 -0.40
CA SER A 92 2.03 27.12 -1.39
C SER A 92 3.11 26.19 -1.98
N SER A 93 3.69 25.29 -1.17
CA SER A 93 5.00 24.71 -1.45
C SER A 93 5.10 23.17 -1.55
N ASN A 94 4.02 22.44 -1.84
CA ASN A 94 4.02 20.95 -1.79
C ASN A 94 3.59 20.23 -3.08
N PHE A 95 3.21 20.95 -4.14
CA PHE A 95 2.78 20.32 -5.40
C PHE A 95 3.95 20.10 -6.36
N GLN A 96 4.14 18.87 -6.84
CA GLN A 96 5.21 18.48 -7.77
C GLN A 96 4.85 18.79 -9.23
N PRO A 97 5.36 19.88 -9.85
CA PRO A 97 4.90 20.34 -11.17
C PRO A 97 5.42 19.49 -12.34
N ARG A 98 6.37 18.57 -12.08
CA ARG A 98 6.96 17.69 -13.08
C ARG A 98 7.30 16.31 -12.50
N ILE A 99 7.24 15.28 -13.33
CA ILE A 99 7.57 13.89 -12.98
C ILE A 99 9.01 13.77 -12.43
N ASP A 100 9.97 14.49 -13.01
CA ASP A 100 11.40 14.45 -12.68
C ASP A 100 11.83 15.32 -11.48
N ARG A 101 10.95 16.15 -10.90
CA ARG A 101 11.32 17.13 -9.87
C ARG A 101 10.43 17.08 -8.63
N ARG A 102 10.93 16.41 -7.59
CA ARG A 102 10.25 16.27 -6.29
C ARG A 102 10.38 17.49 -5.36
N ASP A 103 11.41 18.32 -5.54
CA ASP A 103 11.62 19.54 -4.76
C ASP A 103 10.71 20.68 -5.24
N VAL A 104 9.78 21.11 -4.39
CA VAL A 104 8.82 22.18 -4.69
C VAL A 104 9.22 23.48 -3.99
N LYS A 105 9.17 24.61 -4.70
CA LYS A 105 9.55 25.93 -4.18
C LYS A 105 8.53 26.99 -4.62
N ASP A 106 8.38 28.04 -3.82
CA ASP A 106 7.45 29.16 -4.08
C ASP A 106 8.00 30.12 -5.16
N LYS A 107 8.20 29.65 -6.40
CA LYS A 107 8.59 30.46 -7.57
C LYS A 107 7.55 30.34 -8.68
N ASP A 108 7.36 31.40 -9.47
CA ASP A 108 6.38 31.42 -10.58
C ASP A 108 6.63 30.33 -11.65
N GLU A 109 7.85 29.82 -11.78
CA GLU A 109 8.25 28.73 -12.69
C GLU A 109 7.89 27.32 -12.15
N ASP A 110 7.69 27.18 -10.84
CA ASP A 110 7.44 25.92 -10.13
C ASP A 110 5.94 25.72 -9.80
N LEU A 111 5.07 26.68 -10.20
CA LEU A 111 3.62 26.63 -9.99
C LEU A 111 2.90 25.79 -11.06
N THR A 112 1.99 24.89 -10.67
CA THR A 112 1.15 24.22 -11.66
C THR A 112 0.13 25.13 -12.32
N HIS A 113 -0.13 24.80 -13.58
CA HIS A 113 -1.07 25.49 -14.48
C HIS A 113 -2.44 24.77 -14.56
N GLU A 114 -2.76 23.87 -13.63
CA GLU A 114 -4.02 23.08 -13.58
C GLU A 114 -5.04 23.71 -12.60
N PRO A 115 -6.06 24.45 -13.09
CA PRO A 115 -7.18 24.94 -12.29
C PRO A 115 -7.87 23.92 -11.36
N GLU A 116 -7.92 22.63 -11.69
CA GLU A 116 -8.50 21.61 -10.82
C GLU A 116 -7.66 21.36 -9.55
N GLN A 117 -6.33 21.25 -9.69
CA GLN A 117 -5.41 21.21 -8.54
C GLN A 117 -5.49 22.52 -7.73
N ILE A 118 -5.63 23.65 -8.41
CA ILE A 118 -5.81 24.96 -7.77
C ILE A 118 -7.13 25.00 -6.97
N LYS A 119 -8.22 24.42 -7.49
CA LYS A 119 -9.51 24.32 -6.78
C LYS A 119 -9.43 23.45 -5.53
N ALA A 120 -8.81 22.27 -5.62
CA ALA A 120 -8.76 21.34 -4.50
C ALA A 120 -7.76 21.79 -3.40
N TYR A 121 -6.63 22.41 -3.75
CA TYR A 121 -5.53 22.65 -2.81
C TYR A 121 -5.14 24.11 -2.58
N ARG A 122 -5.32 25.04 -3.52
CA ARG A 122 -4.94 26.46 -3.31
C ARG A 122 -6.00 27.21 -2.52
N ASP A 123 -5.56 28.06 -1.59
CA ASP A 123 -6.41 28.83 -0.67
C ASP A 123 -7.27 29.90 -1.37
N THR A 124 -8.27 29.42 -2.11
CA THR A 124 -9.15 30.21 -2.99
C THR A 124 -10.62 29.80 -2.87
N TRP A 125 -10.94 28.89 -1.94
CA TRP A 125 -12.29 28.60 -1.51
C TRP A 125 -12.98 29.90 -1.07
N LYS A 126 -14.03 30.29 -1.80
CA LYS A 126 -14.70 31.60 -1.65
C LYS A 126 -15.20 31.87 -0.21
N LEU A 127 -15.41 30.81 0.57
CA LEU A 127 -15.91 30.76 1.95
C LEU A 127 -14.99 30.00 2.94
N GLY A 128 -13.72 29.76 2.57
CA GLY A 128 -12.76 29.02 3.43
C GLY A 128 -13.19 27.58 3.73
N ILE A 129 -13.07 27.18 5.01
CA ILE A 129 -13.30 25.80 5.48
C ILE A 129 -14.67 25.22 5.10
N HIS A 130 -15.71 26.06 4.98
CA HIS A 130 -17.05 25.60 4.61
C HIS A 130 -17.10 24.97 3.22
N SER A 131 -16.32 25.48 2.25
CA SER A 131 -16.26 24.90 0.91
C SER A 131 -15.50 23.58 0.89
N TYR A 132 -14.45 23.44 1.69
CA TYR A 132 -13.73 22.17 1.89
C TYR A 132 -14.62 21.08 2.50
N LEU A 133 -15.39 21.42 3.54
CA LEU A 133 -16.34 20.48 4.15
C LEU A 133 -17.46 20.11 3.18
N THR A 134 -17.91 21.04 2.32
CA THR A 134 -18.88 20.74 1.26
C THR A 134 -18.30 19.78 0.22
N TYR A 135 -17.09 20.08 -0.27
CA TYR A 135 -16.34 19.24 -1.22
C TYR A 135 -16.17 17.80 -0.70
N LEU A 136 -15.85 17.64 0.59
CA LEU A 136 -15.77 16.32 1.22
C LEU A 136 -17.15 15.67 1.38
N ARG A 137 -18.19 16.40 1.80
CA ARG A 137 -19.52 15.83 2.05
C ARG A 137 -20.05 15.13 0.81
N ASP A 138 -20.01 15.84 -0.31
CA ASP A 138 -20.61 15.39 -1.55
C ASP A 138 -19.91 14.10 -2.05
N ARG A 139 -18.61 13.97 -1.77
CA ARG A 139 -17.80 12.75 -2.02
C ARG A 139 -18.10 11.64 -1.03
N LEU A 140 -18.19 11.95 0.26
CA LEU A 140 -18.45 10.98 1.33
C LEU A 140 -19.84 10.33 1.18
N LEU A 141 -20.83 11.08 0.67
CA LEU A 141 -22.15 10.54 0.33
C LEU A 141 -22.04 9.42 -0.73
N LEU A 142 -21.32 9.65 -1.84
CA LEU A 142 -21.14 8.61 -2.85
C LEU A 142 -20.25 7.46 -2.37
N ALA A 143 -19.23 7.75 -1.56
CA ALA A 143 -18.36 6.75 -0.94
C ALA A 143 -19.16 5.77 -0.04
N ARG A 144 -20.16 6.28 0.71
CA ARG A 144 -21.05 5.44 1.52
C ARG A 144 -21.88 4.46 0.69
N GLU A 145 -22.38 4.90 -0.46
CA GLU A 145 -23.17 4.04 -1.37
C GLU A 145 -22.31 2.99 -2.09
N LEU A 146 -21.06 3.33 -2.44
CA LEU A 146 -20.10 2.39 -3.04
C LEU A 146 -19.69 1.27 -2.09
N LEU A 147 -19.63 1.54 -0.78
CA LEU A 147 -19.22 0.55 0.22
C LEU A 147 -20.21 -0.60 0.35
N HIS A 148 -19.67 -1.81 0.46
CA HIS A 148 -20.35 -3.00 0.96
C HIS A 148 -20.78 -2.81 2.43
N GLU A 149 -21.78 -3.56 2.93
CA GLU A 149 -22.29 -3.40 4.30
C GLU A 149 -21.21 -3.65 5.38
N SER A 150 -20.37 -4.67 5.17
CA SER A 150 -19.19 -4.93 6.01
C SER A 150 -17.99 -4.02 5.70
N GLY A 151 -18.15 -3.04 4.81
CA GLY A 151 -17.11 -2.18 4.29
C GLY A 151 -16.63 -1.11 5.26
N SER A 152 -15.42 -0.61 5.03
CA SER A 152 -14.79 0.43 5.86
C SER A 152 -14.26 1.61 5.04
N ILE A 153 -14.37 2.81 5.61
CA ILE A 153 -13.70 4.02 5.11
C ILE A 153 -12.66 4.51 6.12
N PHE A 154 -11.49 4.88 5.59
CA PHE A 154 -10.44 5.58 6.31
C PHE A 154 -10.22 6.95 5.67
N VAL A 155 -10.33 8.02 6.47
CA VAL A 155 -9.99 9.38 6.03
C VAL A 155 -8.77 9.86 6.81
N GLN A 156 -7.67 10.14 6.09
CA GLN A 156 -6.45 10.70 6.68
C GLN A 156 -6.60 12.21 6.89
N ILE A 157 -6.14 12.73 8.03
CA ILE A 157 -6.25 14.16 8.36
C ILE A 157 -5.24 14.58 9.43
N ASN A 158 -4.85 15.86 9.43
CA ASN A 158 -4.10 16.48 10.51
C ASN A 158 -5.00 16.86 11.72
N ASP A 159 -4.40 17.34 12.79
CA ASP A 159 -5.09 17.86 13.98
C ASP A 159 -6.02 19.06 13.69
N GLU A 160 -5.63 19.93 12.75
CA GLU A 160 -6.36 21.16 12.40
C GLU A 160 -7.83 20.91 12.01
N ASN A 161 -8.06 19.91 11.15
CA ASN A 161 -9.40 19.62 10.60
C ASN A 161 -10.03 18.32 11.12
N LEU A 162 -9.32 17.57 11.98
CA LEU A 162 -9.76 16.30 12.56
C LEU A 162 -11.21 16.33 13.06
N HIS A 163 -11.56 17.32 13.90
CA HIS A 163 -12.88 17.39 14.53
C HIS A 163 -14.00 17.82 13.57
N LEU A 164 -13.68 18.59 12.53
CA LEU A 164 -14.65 19.05 11.54
C LEU A 164 -14.99 17.93 10.54
N VAL A 165 -13.97 17.24 10.02
CA VAL A 165 -14.15 16.05 9.17
C VAL A 165 -14.80 14.91 9.95
N ARG A 166 -14.50 14.79 11.26
CA ARG A 166 -15.18 13.86 12.16
C ARG A 166 -16.70 14.07 12.20
N CYS A 167 -17.15 15.30 12.48
CA CYS A 167 -18.57 15.64 12.53
C CYS A 167 -19.25 15.43 11.17
N LEU A 168 -18.54 15.66 10.08
CA LEU A 168 -19.05 15.41 8.74
C LEU A 168 -19.26 13.92 8.44
N LEU A 169 -18.35 13.06 8.89
CA LEU A 169 -18.55 11.62 8.82
C LEU A 169 -19.68 11.14 9.76
N ASP A 170 -19.89 11.80 10.91
CA ASP A 170 -21.02 11.52 11.80
C ASP A 170 -22.36 11.80 11.10
N GLU A 171 -22.43 12.89 10.32
CA GLU A 171 -23.59 13.26 9.48
C GLU A 171 -23.83 12.25 8.35
N VAL A 172 -22.77 11.85 7.63
CA VAL A 172 -22.90 11.00 6.43
C VAL A 172 -23.07 9.52 6.76
N PHE A 173 -22.30 8.97 7.71
CA PHE A 173 -22.27 7.53 8.02
C PHE A 173 -23.12 7.14 9.25
N GLY A 174 -23.54 8.11 10.06
CA GLY A 174 -24.14 7.84 11.36
C GLY A 174 -23.08 7.66 12.45
N ARG A 175 -23.34 8.25 13.62
CA ARG A 175 -22.39 8.30 14.75
C ARG A 175 -22.09 6.94 15.35
N GLU A 176 -23.07 6.05 15.32
CA GLU A 176 -23.02 4.65 15.71
C GLU A 176 -22.01 3.84 14.86
N ASN A 177 -21.82 4.20 13.59
CA ASN A 177 -20.94 3.49 12.65
C ASN A 177 -19.46 3.87 12.76
N PHE A 178 -19.12 4.77 13.68
CA PHE A 178 -17.74 5.06 14.03
C PHE A 178 -17.03 3.87 14.66
N VAL A 179 -15.83 3.55 14.17
CA VAL A 179 -14.98 2.50 14.75
C VAL A 179 -13.90 3.09 15.66
N ALA A 180 -12.95 3.86 15.13
CA ALA A 180 -11.83 4.42 15.91
C ALA A 180 -11.21 5.68 15.28
N VAL A 181 -10.63 6.56 16.12
CA VAL A 181 -9.60 7.51 15.67
C VAL A 181 -8.26 6.84 15.91
N ILE A 182 -7.47 6.72 14.85
CA ILE A 182 -6.13 6.13 14.89
C ILE A 182 -5.11 7.26 14.81
N SER A 183 -4.19 7.33 15.75
CA SER A 183 -3.07 8.29 15.74
C SER A 183 -1.82 7.59 15.23
N PHE A 184 -1.14 8.14 14.23
CA PHE A 184 0.10 7.56 13.69
C PHE A 184 1.22 8.59 13.59
N VAL A 185 2.45 8.18 13.93
CA VAL A 185 3.62 9.05 13.89
C VAL A 185 4.05 9.26 12.44
N LYS A 186 4.26 10.52 12.03
CA LYS A 186 4.72 10.91 10.69
C LYS A 186 6.14 11.47 10.64
N THR A 187 6.66 11.99 11.77
CA THR A 187 7.98 12.63 11.85
C THR A 187 8.50 12.63 13.29
N SER A 188 9.79 12.85 13.49
CA SER A 188 10.34 13.18 14.81
C SER A 188 10.06 14.65 15.16
N GLY A 189 10.12 15.00 16.44
CA GLY A 189 10.16 16.40 16.88
C GLY A 189 11.33 17.15 16.22
N LYS A 190 11.15 18.46 16.03
CA LYS A 190 12.13 19.37 15.40
C LYS A 190 12.61 20.48 16.35
N GLY A 191 12.11 20.53 17.59
CA GLY A 191 12.54 21.49 18.61
C GLY A 191 11.94 22.88 18.41
N GLY A 192 10.62 22.96 18.20
CA GLY A 192 9.92 24.24 18.11
C GLY A 192 9.85 25.01 19.44
N ALA A 193 9.41 26.27 19.37
CA ALA A 193 9.16 27.11 20.56
C ALA A 193 7.90 26.70 21.37
N LYS A 194 7.20 25.64 20.93
CA LYS A 194 6.01 25.04 21.53
C LYS A 194 6.11 23.52 21.36
N LEU A 195 5.12 22.77 21.86
CA LEU A 195 5.03 21.32 21.65
C LEU A 195 4.99 20.99 20.15
N ASP A 196 5.87 20.09 19.71
CA ASP A 196 5.94 19.64 18.31
C ASP A 196 4.79 18.68 17.96
N THR A 197 4.07 18.95 16.86
CA THR A 197 3.05 18.04 16.32
C THR A 197 3.71 16.99 15.43
N VAL A 198 3.82 15.76 15.94
CA VAL A 198 4.54 14.63 15.31
C VAL A 198 3.64 13.58 14.65
N ASN A 199 2.32 13.70 14.82
CA ASN A 199 1.32 12.72 14.36
C ASN A 199 0.40 13.31 13.28
N ASP A 200 -0.17 12.42 12.48
CA ASP A 200 -1.44 12.61 11.76
C ASP A 200 -2.43 11.53 12.22
N PHE A 201 -3.68 11.62 11.75
CA PHE A 201 -4.78 10.77 12.19
C PHE A 201 -5.48 10.08 11.03
N LEU A 202 -6.07 8.91 11.31
CA LEU A 202 -7.09 8.28 10.46
C LEU A 202 -8.42 8.26 11.22
N LEU A 203 -9.48 8.73 10.56
CA LEU A 203 -10.86 8.53 10.98
C LEU A 203 -11.39 7.25 10.33
N TRP A 204 -11.64 6.21 11.14
CA TRP A 204 -12.19 4.93 10.66
C TRP A 204 -13.69 4.82 10.99
N TYR A 205 -14.49 4.67 9.94
CA TYR A 205 -15.91 4.34 10.00
C TYR A 205 -16.20 3.05 9.23
N ALA A 206 -17.23 2.31 9.65
CA ALA A 206 -17.85 1.25 8.87
C ALA A 206 -19.05 1.80 8.07
N LYS A 207 -19.56 1.04 7.09
CA LYS A 207 -20.90 1.30 6.54
C LYS A 207 -21.98 0.85 7.53
N ASP A 208 -21.89 -0.39 8.00
CA ASP A 208 -22.60 -0.91 9.17
C ASP A 208 -21.58 -1.51 10.16
N LYS A 209 -21.49 -0.91 11.35
CA LYS A 209 -20.57 -1.38 12.40
C LYS A 209 -20.95 -2.74 12.99
N ALA A 210 -22.22 -3.17 12.90
CA ALA A 210 -22.62 -4.51 13.32
C ALA A 210 -22.10 -5.61 12.37
N GLN A 211 -21.81 -5.25 11.10
CA GLN A 211 -21.34 -6.16 10.06
C GLN A 211 -19.87 -5.95 9.67
N VAL A 212 -19.16 -4.99 10.29
CA VAL A 212 -17.82 -4.56 9.87
C VAL A 212 -16.82 -5.72 9.75
N LYS A 213 -16.17 -5.83 8.60
CA LYS A 213 -15.06 -6.77 8.41
C LYS A 213 -13.85 -6.27 9.21
N TYR A 214 -13.42 -7.04 10.19
CA TYR A 214 -12.20 -6.78 10.95
C TYR A 214 -11.28 -8.00 11.05
N ARG A 215 -9.98 -7.73 10.95
CA ARG A 215 -8.86 -8.64 11.21
C ARG A 215 -7.93 -7.97 12.21
N GLN A 216 -7.76 -8.56 13.39
CA GLN A 216 -6.80 -8.06 14.37
C GLN A 216 -5.38 -8.28 13.83
N LEU A 217 -4.66 -7.20 13.60
CA LEU A 217 -3.23 -7.27 13.31
C LEU A 217 -2.44 -7.36 14.61
N PHE A 218 -1.26 -7.96 14.55
CA PHE A 218 -0.39 -8.16 15.69
C PHE A 218 0.98 -7.53 15.46
N LEU A 219 1.65 -7.19 16.55
CA LEU A 219 3.05 -6.79 16.58
C LEU A 219 3.83 -7.81 17.39
N GLU A 220 5.06 -8.09 16.96
CA GLU A 220 5.98 -8.94 17.70
C GLU A 220 6.36 -8.30 19.05
N LYS A 221 6.71 -9.13 20.04
CA LYS A 221 7.14 -8.69 21.36
C LYS A 221 8.63 -8.89 21.55
N GLU A 222 9.39 -7.83 21.39
CA GLU A 222 10.82 -7.82 21.72
C GLU A 222 11.04 -7.51 23.21
N LEU A 223 12.03 -8.14 23.84
CA LEU A 223 12.31 -7.97 25.27
C LEU A 223 12.84 -6.55 25.56
N GLY A 224 12.31 -5.91 26.62
CA GLY A 224 12.66 -4.53 27.00
C GLY A 224 11.80 -3.45 26.35
N GLU A 225 11.14 -3.76 25.23
CA GLU A 225 10.27 -2.84 24.49
C GLU A 225 8.88 -2.59 25.13
N GLU A 226 8.04 -1.83 24.41
CA GLU A 226 6.65 -1.59 24.78
C GLU A 226 5.84 -2.89 24.87
N GLY A 227 5.18 -3.10 26.02
CA GLY A 227 4.42 -4.30 26.31
C GLY A 227 5.22 -5.46 26.92
N THR A 228 6.56 -5.40 26.93
CA THR A 228 7.42 -6.45 27.52
C THR A 228 8.15 -6.03 28.80
N LYS A 229 8.12 -4.76 29.23
CA LYS A 229 8.76 -4.27 30.47
C LYS A 229 8.40 -5.03 31.78
N GLY A 230 7.31 -5.80 31.78
CA GLY A 230 6.93 -6.67 32.91
C GLY A 230 7.64 -8.03 32.93
N TYR A 231 8.26 -8.45 31.83
CA TYR A 231 8.99 -9.71 31.70
C TYR A 231 10.39 -9.54 32.29
N GLN A 232 10.46 -9.66 33.61
CA GLN A 232 11.66 -9.41 34.41
C GLN A 232 12.28 -10.68 34.99
N HIS A 233 11.73 -11.85 34.67
CA HIS A 233 12.17 -13.13 35.21
C HIS A 233 12.51 -14.10 34.08
N VAL A 234 13.37 -15.07 34.40
CA VAL A 234 13.77 -16.14 33.50
C VAL A 234 13.71 -17.47 34.24
N GLN A 235 13.18 -18.49 33.56
CA GLN A 235 13.27 -19.87 33.95
C GLN A 235 14.39 -20.54 33.15
N LEU A 236 15.34 -21.19 33.83
CA LEU A 236 16.47 -21.86 33.20
C LEU A 236 16.10 -23.32 32.82
N PRO A 237 16.93 -24.04 32.02
CA PRO A 237 16.61 -25.38 31.53
C PRO A 237 16.37 -26.44 32.62
N ASP A 238 17.01 -26.30 33.78
CA ASP A 238 16.75 -27.14 34.97
C ASP A 238 15.39 -26.82 35.64
N GLY A 239 14.76 -25.70 35.29
CA GLY A 239 13.52 -25.20 35.87
C GLY A 239 13.71 -24.33 37.11
N THR A 240 14.93 -23.92 37.45
CA THR A 240 15.16 -22.82 38.41
C THR A 240 14.65 -21.50 37.82
N ARG A 241 14.34 -20.54 38.69
CA ARG A 241 13.81 -19.22 38.29
C ARG A 241 14.58 -18.11 38.99
N ARG A 242 15.01 -17.10 38.24
CA ARG A 242 15.65 -15.88 38.78
C ARG A 242 15.17 -14.62 38.05
N ARG A 243 15.60 -13.46 38.54
CA ARG A 243 15.42 -12.20 37.83
C ARG A 243 16.41 -12.11 36.66
N LEU A 244 16.00 -11.43 35.59
CA LEU A 244 16.90 -10.98 34.53
C LEU A 244 17.85 -9.89 35.05
N THR A 245 19.08 -9.91 34.56
CA THR A 245 20.04 -8.81 34.72
C THR A 245 19.79 -7.72 33.66
N SER A 246 20.30 -6.50 33.87
CA SER A 246 20.15 -5.41 32.89
C SER A 246 20.77 -5.79 31.53
N ALA A 247 21.93 -6.43 31.53
CA ALA A 247 22.60 -6.89 30.32
C ALA A 247 21.79 -7.93 29.52
N GLU A 248 21.04 -8.81 30.20
CA GLU A 248 20.16 -9.78 29.55
C GLU A 248 18.88 -9.14 28.98
N ILE A 249 18.44 -8.01 29.53
CA ILE A 249 17.32 -7.24 28.98
C ILE A 249 17.78 -6.45 27.74
N GLU A 250 18.96 -5.84 27.80
CA GLU A 250 19.57 -5.08 26.69
C GLU A 250 20.12 -5.99 25.57
N SER A 251 20.49 -7.22 25.87
CA SER A 251 21.02 -8.20 24.92
C SER A 251 20.50 -9.62 25.24
N PRO A 252 19.28 -9.97 24.80
CA PRO A 252 18.64 -11.25 25.09
C PRO A 252 19.43 -12.48 24.58
N THR A 253 20.34 -12.29 23.62
CA THR A 253 21.27 -13.32 23.11
C THR A 253 22.27 -13.82 24.14
N THR A 254 22.43 -13.12 25.27
CA THR A 254 23.28 -13.55 26.40
C THR A 254 22.65 -14.62 27.30
N LEU A 255 21.36 -14.91 27.11
CA LEU A 255 20.63 -15.91 27.89
C LEU A 255 21.10 -17.35 27.57
N PRO A 256 21.17 -18.25 28.58
CA PRO A 256 21.47 -19.66 28.34
C PRO A 256 20.47 -20.31 27.36
N LYS A 257 20.95 -21.21 26.50
CA LYS A 257 20.09 -21.95 25.56
C LYS A 257 19.01 -22.72 26.32
N GLY A 258 17.76 -22.57 25.88
CA GLY A 258 16.59 -23.18 26.54
C GLY A 258 16.05 -22.40 27.75
N ALA A 259 16.65 -21.26 28.11
CA ALA A 259 16.07 -20.36 29.09
C ALA A 259 14.81 -19.66 28.54
N ARG A 260 13.75 -19.59 29.34
CA ARG A 260 12.44 -19.04 28.96
C ARG A 260 12.11 -17.81 29.81
N VAL A 261 11.92 -16.67 29.15
CA VAL A 261 11.61 -15.39 29.80
C VAL A 261 10.12 -15.33 30.15
N PHE A 262 9.79 -14.86 31.37
CA PHE A 262 8.42 -14.75 31.86
C PHE A 262 8.16 -13.49 32.68
N LYS A 263 6.88 -13.13 32.80
CA LYS A 263 6.39 -12.19 33.81
C LYS A 263 5.53 -12.88 34.86
N ALA A 264 5.60 -12.35 36.08
CA ALA A 264 4.61 -12.64 37.12
C ALA A 264 3.36 -11.79 36.84
N ASP A 265 2.37 -12.37 36.17
CA ASP A 265 1.13 -11.72 35.77
C ASP A 265 0.04 -11.85 36.85
N GLN A 266 -0.95 -10.95 36.82
CA GLN A 266 -2.02 -10.93 37.81
C GLN A 266 -2.96 -12.15 37.66
N ILE A 267 -3.12 -12.93 38.74
CA ILE A 267 -4.03 -14.10 38.82
C ILE A 267 -5.36 -13.80 39.55
N THR A 268 -5.74 -12.53 39.64
CA THR A 268 -6.99 -12.07 40.27
C THR A 268 -7.87 -11.28 39.33
N SER A 269 -9.19 -11.43 39.47
CA SER A 269 -10.23 -10.68 38.76
C SER A 269 -10.78 -9.54 39.62
N LEU A 270 -11.11 -8.41 38.98
CA LEU A 270 -11.72 -7.25 39.66
C LEU A 270 -13.16 -7.55 40.16
N THR A 271 -13.85 -8.49 39.54
CA THR A 271 -15.24 -8.83 39.86
C THR A 271 -15.28 -10.18 40.59
N PRO A 272 -15.26 -10.21 41.93
CA PRO A 272 -15.37 -11.46 42.69
C PRO A 272 -16.76 -12.08 42.55
N SER A 273 -16.81 -13.41 42.56
CA SER A 273 -18.00 -14.21 42.81
C SER A 273 -17.66 -15.33 43.80
N GLU A 274 -18.66 -15.94 44.42
CA GLU A 274 -18.46 -16.99 45.44
C GLU A 274 -17.61 -18.17 44.92
N SER A 275 -17.73 -18.51 43.62
CA SER A 275 -16.97 -19.62 43.00
C SER A 275 -15.48 -19.34 42.81
N ILE A 276 -15.02 -18.10 42.99
CA ILE A 276 -13.63 -17.67 42.80
C ILE A 276 -13.01 -16.99 44.04
N VAL A 277 -13.71 -16.97 45.18
CA VAL A 277 -13.18 -16.47 46.45
C VAL A 277 -13.00 -17.64 47.42
N TYR A 278 -11.78 -18.18 47.45
CA TYR A 278 -11.40 -19.32 48.30
C TYR A 278 -9.95 -19.17 48.78
N PRO A 279 -9.59 -19.71 49.97
CA PRO A 279 -8.20 -19.89 50.35
C PRO A 279 -7.54 -20.92 49.41
N PHE A 280 -6.31 -20.66 48.98
CA PHE A 280 -5.53 -21.62 48.19
C PHE A 280 -4.19 -21.88 48.86
N GLU A 281 -3.89 -23.15 49.15
CA GLU A 281 -2.61 -23.56 49.72
C GLU A 281 -1.62 -23.87 48.60
N PHE A 282 -0.41 -23.30 48.69
CA PHE A 282 0.67 -23.52 47.75
C PHE A 282 2.01 -23.50 48.50
N GLU A 283 2.78 -24.59 48.39
CA GLU A 283 4.10 -24.74 49.02
C GLU A 283 4.08 -24.43 50.54
N GLY A 284 3.10 -24.98 51.25
CA GLY A 284 2.91 -24.80 52.70
C GLY A 284 2.41 -23.41 53.13
N ARG A 285 2.07 -22.51 52.19
CA ARG A 285 1.53 -21.17 52.47
C ARG A 285 0.10 -21.02 51.95
N VAL A 286 -0.78 -20.46 52.76
CA VAL A 286 -2.17 -20.14 52.34
C VAL A 286 -2.23 -18.73 51.77
N PHE A 287 -2.76 -18.62 50.54
CA PHE A 287 -2.97 -17.36 49.84
C PHE A 287 -4.46 -17.04 49.70
N HIS A 288 -4.78 -15.75 49.66
CA HIS A 288 -6.14 -15.23 49.48
C HIS A 288 -6.15 -14.15 48.37
N PRO A 289 -7.22 -14.02 47.59
CA PRO A 289 -7.32 -13.00 46.54
C PRO A 289 -7.69 -11.60 47.10
N GLY A 290 -7.86 -11.45 48.42
CA GLY A 290 -8.14 -10.18 49.08
C GLY A 290 -9.57 -9.67 48.77
N LYS A 291 -9.69 -8.41 48.35
CA LYS A 291 -10.97 -7.81 47.90
C LYS A 291 -11.37 -8.20 46.46
N ARG A 292 -10.57 -9.04 45.80
CA ARG A 292 -10.77 -9.54 44.43
C ARG A 292 -11.14 -11.02 44.46
N GLY A 293 -11.53 -11.58 43.32
CA GLY A 293 -11.60 -13.03 43.12
C GLY A 293 -10.30 -13.56 42.50
N TRP A 294 -10.04 -14.86 42.58
CA TRP A 294 -9.09 -15.52 41.69
C TRP A 294 -9.58 -15.45 40.24
N SER A 295 -8.69 -15.48 39.26
CA SER A 295 -9.08 -15.51 37.84
C SER A 295 -9.64 -16.87 37.38
N THR A 296 -9.73 -17.87 38.27
CA THR A 296 -10.21 -19.21 37.94
C THR A 296 -10.75 -19.98 39.17
N THR A 297 -11.46 -21.08 38.91
CA THR A 297 -12.02 -21.99 39.92
C THR A 297 -10.94 -22.82 40.62
N PRO A 298 -11.21 -23.47 41.77
CA PRO A 298 -10.22 -24.30 42.46
C PRO A 298 -9.58 -25.39 41.57
N LYS A 299 -10.36 -26.03 40.69
CA LYS A 299 -9.84 -27.00 39.71
C LYS A 299 -8.90 -26.36 38.69
N GLY A 300 -9.23 -25.15 38.22
CA GLY A 300 -8.37 -24.39 37.34
C GLY A 300 -7.06 -23.96 38.02
N MET A 301 -7.10 -23.61 39.30
CA MET A 301 -5.91 -23.28 40.09
C MET A 301 -5.01 -24.50 40.29
N GLU A 302 -5.60 -25.67 40.54
CA GLU A 302 -4.85 -26.93 40.62
C GLU A 302 -4.18 -27.27 39.28
N ARG A 303 -4.85 -27.10 38.14
CA ARG A 303 -4.20 -27.26 36.82
C ARG A 303 -3.04 -26.30 36.60
N LEU A 304 -3.13 -25.07 37.09
CA LEU A 304 -2.01 -24.11 37.08
C LEU A 304 -0.86 -24.55 38.00
N ARG A 305 -1.15 -25.19 39.15
CA ARG A 305 -0.15 -25.83 40.02
C ARG A 305 0.56 -26.95 39.27
N GLN A 306 -0.20 -27.87 38.67
CA GLN A 306 0.33 -29.00 37.90
C GLN A 306 1.20 -28.55 36.71
N ALA A 307 0.77 -27.51 35.99
CA ALA A 307 1.52 -26.89 34.90
C ALA A 307 2.69 -25.99 35.35
N GLN A 308 2.98 -25.92 36.66
CA GLN A 308 4.01 -25.05 37.25
C GLN A 308 3.85 -23.57 36.86
N ARG A 309 2.61 -23.13 36.57
CA ARG A 309 2.27 -21.76 36.16
C ARG A 309 1.93 -20.82 37.32
N LEU A 310 2.25 -21.22 38.55
CA LEU A 310 2.15 -20.39 39.75
C LEU A 310 3.54 -19.90 40.16
N PHE A 311 3.61 -18.69 40.70
CA PHE A 311 4.83 -18.06 41.21
C PHE A 311 4.50 -17.12 42.36
N VAL A 312 5.28 -17.19 43.45
CA VAL A 312 5.06 -16.38 44.65
C VAL A 312 5.87 -15.08 44.55
N VAL A 313 5.19 -13.95 44.71
CA VAL A 313 5.81 -12.61 44.76
C VAL A 313 5.50 -11.99 46.12
N GLY A 314 6.46 -12.09 47.05
CA GLY A 314 6.30 -11.67 48.44
C GLY A 314 5.18 -12.44 49.16
N ASN A 315 4.02 -11.79 49.31
CA ASN A 315 2.82 -12.34 49.96
C ASN A 315 1.65 -12.57 48.99
N THR A 316 1.87 -12.43 47.68
CA THR A 316 0.84 -12.69 46.67
C THR A 316 1.25 -13.83 45.74
N LEU A 317 0.27 -14.64 45.32
CA LEU A 317 0.43 -15.60 44.24
C LEU A 317 0.25 -14.88 42.89
N SER A 318 0.97 -15.31 41.86
CA SER A 318 0.97 -14.73 40.51
C SER A 318 1.01 -15.83 39.45
N TYR A 319 0.52 -15.51 38.25
CA TYR A 319 0.59 -16.39 37.08
C TYR A 319 1.93 -16.26 36.37
N VAL A 320 2.54 -17.37 35.98
CA VAL A 320 3.72 -17.40 35.12
C VAL A 320 3.25 -17.26 33.67
N ARG A 321 3.48 -16.11 33.06
CA ARG A 321 3.24 -15.90 31.63
C ARG A 321 4.57 -15.84 30.90
N PHE A 322 4.90 -16.86 30.13
CA PHE A 322 6.09 -16.86 29.29
C PHE A 322 5.92 -15.93 28.07
N LEU A 323 7.05 -15.44 27.55
CA LEU A 323 7.09 -14.52 26.42
C LEU A 323 6.89 -15.25 25.08
N ASP A 324 7.50 -16.42 24.95
CA ASP A 324 7.43 -17.31 23.78
C ASP A 324 6.03 -17.92 23.55
N GLU A 325 5.23 -18.05 24.60
CA GLU A 325 3.83 -18.52 24.58
C GLU A 325 2.81 -17.49 24.10
N VAL A 326 3.20 -16.21 24.10
CA VAL A 326 2.40 -15.12 23.56
C VAL A 326 3.35 -14.14 22.88
N PRO A 327 4.03 -14.54 21.78
CA PRO A 327 5.09 -13.74 21.17
C PRO A 327 4.56 -12.49 20.46
N ALA A 328 3.24 -12.39 20.31
CA ALA A 328 2.51 -11.30 19.67
C ALA A 328 1.71 -10.44 20.67
N ARG A 329 1.53 -9.16 20.36
CA ARG A 329 0.55 -8.25 21.00
C ARG A 329 -0.41 -7.69 19.95
N PRO A 330 -1.70 -7.48 20.25
CA PRO A 330 -2.61 -6.84 19.32
C PRO A 330 -2.17 -5.41 19.01
N LEU A 331 -2.25 -5.02 17.74
CA LEU A 331 -2.12 -3.64 17.30
C LEU A 331 -3.30 -2.81 17.83
N THR A 332 -3.01 -1.62 18.37
CA THR A 332 -4.00 -0.68 18.91
C THR A 332 -4.23 0.48 17.94
N ASN A 333 -5.02 1.49 18.34
CA ASN A 333 -5.23 2.72 17.57
C ASN A 333 -4.11 3.76 17.73
N VAL A 334 -2.95 3.38 18.28
CA VAL A 334 -1.77 4.26 18.41
C VAL A 334 -0.58 3.60 17.71
N TRP A 335 -0.15 4.18 16.59
CA TRP A 335 0.86 3.63 15.68
C TRP A 335 2.15 4.44 15.79
N THR A 336 3.03 4.02 16.70
CA THR A 336 4.32 4.68 16.97
C THR A 336 5.40 4.31 15.94
N ASP A 337 5.28 3.13 15.33
CA ASP A 337 6.27 2.50 14.45
C ASP A 337 6.11 2.86 12.95
N THR A 338 5.21 3.79 12.62
CA THR A 338 5.04 4.34 11.27
C THR A 338 6.02 5.45 10.96
N GLY A 339 6.54 6.16 11.96
CA GLY A 339 7.49 7.25 11.76
C GLY A 339 8.82 6.77 11.15
N ILE A 340 9.38 5.70 11.72
CA ILE A 340 10.68 5.15 11.31
C ILE A 340 10.57 4.39 9.97
N ALA A 341 9.50 3.62 9.78
CA ALA A 341 9.26 2.86 8.54
C ALA A 341 9.23 3.77 7.29
N GLY A 342 8.76 5.02 7.43
CA GLY A 342 8.71 6.00 6.34
C GLY A 342 10.07 6.53 5.86
N TYR A 343 11.19 6.15 6.49
CA TYR A 343 12.55 6.45 6.04
C TYR A 343 13.17 5.32 5.20
N GLY A 344 12.64 4.09 5.27
CA GLY A 344 13.18 2.93 4.57
C GLY A 344 12.72 2.80 3.11
N ASP A 345 11.49 3.23 2.82
CA ASP A 345 10.96 3.31 1.45
C ASP A 345 11.30 4.68 0.83
N PRO A 346 12.06 4.76 -0.29
CA PRO A 346 12.30 6.03 -0.96
C PRO A 346 11.00 6.60 -1.53
N LYS A 347 10.64 7.82 -1.11
CA LYS A 347 9.46 8.53 -1.60
C LYS A 347 9.66 9.00 -3.04
N VAL A 348 8.75 8.57 -3.93
CA VAL A 348 8.74 8.86 -5.37
C VAL A 348 7.99 10.16 -5.68
N PHE A 349 7.18 10.67 -4.75
CA PHE A 349 6.37 11.88 -4.91
C PHE A 349 6.55 12.85 -3.72
N ALA A 350 6.26 14.13 -3.94
CA ALA A 350 6.37 15.17 -2.91
C ALA A 350 5.54 14.84 -1.65
N VAL A 351 4.25 14.53 -1.83
CA VAL A 351 3.33 14.15 -0.74
C VAL A 351 2.95 12.67 -0.88
N GLN A 352 3.87 11.78 -0.48
CA GLN A 352 3.62 10.34 -0.42
C GLN A 352 3.31 9.88 1.00
N THR A 353 2.09 9.36 1.17
CA THR A 353 1.64 8.64 2.37
C THR A 353 2.37 7.31 2.53
N ASN A 354 2.63 6.93 3.78
CA ASN A 354 3.44 5.77 4.15
C ASN A 354 2.71 4.46 3.81
N THR A 355 3.38 3.58 3.08
CA THR A 355 2.92 2.23 2.73
C THR A 355 2.36 1.49 3.94
N LYS A 356 3.10 1.43 5.06
CA LYS A 356 2.72 0.73 6.29
C LYS A 356 1.40 1.20 6.93
N VAL A 357 1.01 2.47 6.73
CA VAL A 357 -0.26 3.03 7.21
C VAL A 357 -1.43 2.46 6.39
N VAL A 358 -1.30 2.45 5.07
CA VAL A 358 -2.33 1.96 4.15
C VAL A 358 -2.42 0.43 4.17
N GLU A 359 -1.28 -0.27 4.25
CA GLU A 359 -1.22 -1.72 4.42
C GLU A 359 -1.99 -2.19 5.65
N ARG A 360 -1.87 -1.48 6.78
CA ARG A 360 -2.66 -1.79 7.98
C ARG A 360 -4.16 -1.64 7.74
N CYS A 361 -4.58 -0.56 7.08
CA CYS A 361 -6.00 -0.34 6.76
C CYS A 361 -6.55 -1.47 5.89
N ILE A 362 -5.82 -1.85 4.83
CA ILE A 362 -6.15 -2.96 3.92
C ILE A 362 -6.22 -4.27 4.68
N LEU A 363 -5.17 -4.66 5.40
CA LEU A 363 -5.12 -5.95 6.09
C LEU A 363 -6.13 -6.06 7.23
N MET A 364 -6.47 -4.95 7.92
CA MET A 364 -7.51 -4.94 8.95
C MET A 364 -8.93 -5.10 8.39
N THR A 365 -9.23 -4.65 7.17
CA THR A 365 -10.62 -4.48 6.70
C THR A 365 -10.96 -5.14 5.37
N THR A 366 -10.01 -5.86 4.77
CA THR A 366 -10.18 -6.61 3.52
C THR A 366 -9.58 -8.00 3.63
N ASP A 367 -10.15 -8.96 2.92
CA ASP A 367 -9.55 -10.25 2.60
C ASP A 367 -8.88 -10.18 1.21
N PRO A 368 -7.98 -11.10 0.85
CA PRO A 368 -7.47 -11.21 -0.52
C PRO A 368 -8.61 -11.32 -1.57
N GLY A 369 -8.45 -10.68 -2.72
CA GLY A 369 -9.49 -10.60 -3.77
C GLY A 369 -10.59 -9.54 -3.58
N ASP A 370 -10.74 -8.94 -2.39
CA ASP A 370 -11.65 -7.81 -2.16
C ASP A 370 -11.27 -6.57 -2.98
N LEU A 371 -12.23 -5.66 -3.17
CA LEU A 371 -12.05 -4.40 -3.90
C LEU A 371 -11.73 -3.23 -2.96
N VAL A 372 -10.61 -2.55 -3.21
CA VAL A 372 -10.19 -1.30 -2.58
C VAL A 372 -10.40 -0.13 -3.54
N PHE A 373 -10.83 1.02 -3.04
CA PHE A 373 -10.96 2.25 -3.83
C PHE A 373 -10.24 3.44 -3.15
N ASP A 374 -9.57 4.26 -3.95
CA ASP A 374 -8.91 5.49 -3.53
C ASP A 374 -9.34 6.67 -4.44
N PRO A 375 -10.23 7.56 -3.99
CA PRO A 375 -10.68 8.75 -4.73
C PRO A 375 -9.67 9.91 -4.74
N THR A 376 -8.45 9.69 -4.24
CA THR A 376 -7.41 10.71 -4.03
C THR A 376 -6.03 10.34 -4.59
N CYS A 377 -5.77 9.05 -4.86
CA CYS A 377 -4.63 8.45 -5.56
C CYS A 377 -3.22 8.95 -5.21
N GLY A 378 -2.87 10.19 -5.60
CA GLY A 378 -1.54 10.74 -5.55
C GLY A 378 -0.54 9.81 -6.23
N SER A 379 0.53 9.45 -5.52
CA SER A 379 1.56 8.51 -5.99
C SER A 379 1.12 7.04 -6.09
N GLY A 380 -0.18 6.73 -6.01
CA GLY A 380 -0.71 5.37 -6.14
C GLY A 380 -0.37 4.44 -4.97
N THR A 381 -0.16 4.97 -3.76
CA THR A 381 0.20 4.13 -2.59
C THR A 381 -0.87 3.09 -2.28
N THR A 382 -2.16 3.44 -2.34
CA THR A 382 -3.25 2.49 -2.05
C THR A 382 -3.33 1.39 -3.10
N ALA A 383 -3.23 1.73 -4.38
CA ALA A 383 -3.14 0.75 -5.47
C ALA A 383 -1.93 -0.19 -5.30
N TYR A 384 -0.74 0.35 -5.01
CA TYR A 384 0.47 -0.43 -4.76
C TYR A 384 0.32 -1.40 -3.57
N CYS A 385 -0.30 -0.95 -2.47
CA CYS A 385 -0.52 -1.80 -1.29
C CYS A 385 -1.63 -2.84 -1.53
N ALA A 386 -2.70 -2.49 -2.25
CA ALA A 386 -3.73 -3.44 -2.66
C ALA A 386 -3.16 -4.54 -3.57
N GLU A 387 -2.39 -4.14 -4.59
CA GLU A 387 -1.66 -5.03 -5.49
C GLU A 387 -0.70 -5.95 -4.72
N LYS A 388 0.12 -5.40 -3.80
CA LYS A 388 1.03 -6.18 -2.92
C LYS A 388 0.28 -7.27 -2.17
N TRP A 389 -0.90 -6.97 -1.63
CA TRP A 389 -1.68 -7.93 -0.85
C TRP A 389 -2.74 -8.70 -1.67
N GLY A 390 -2.69 -8.65 -3.01
CA GLY A 390 -3.60 -9.40 -3.89
C GLY A 390 -5.08 -8.98 -3.80
N ARG A 391 -5.35 -7.71 -3.49
CA ARG A 391 -6.67 -7.09 -3.58
C ARG A 391 -6.84 -6.45 -4.96
N ARG A 392 -8.08 -6.40 -5.43
CA ARG A 392 -8.47 -5.59 -6.60
C ARG A 392 -8.48 -4.12 -6.21
N TRP A 393 -8.16 -3.23 -7.14
CA TRP A 393 -8.15 -1.79 -6.87
C TRP A 393 -8.71 -0.94 -8.01
N ILE A 394 -9.34 0.17 -7.61
CA ILE A 394 -9.65 1.33 -8.44
C ILE A 394 -9.00 2.54 -7.75
N THR A 395 -8.37 3.44 -8.51
CA THR A 395 -7.82 4.69 -7.97
C THR A 395 -8.00 5.82 -8.97
N CYS A 396 -8.27 7.04 -8.49
CA CYS A 396 -8.46 8.18 -9.38
C CYS A 396 -7.87 9.49 -8.84
N ASP A 397 -7.44 10.36 -9.76
CA ASP A 397 -6.89 11.70 -9.48
C ASP A 397 -7.30 12.66 -10.60
N THR A 398 -7.35 13.96 -10.30
CA THR A 398 -7.40 15.01 -11.34
C THR A 398 -6.02 15.27 -11.94
N SER A 399 -4.95 15.02 -11.18
CA SER A 399 -3.57 15.30 -11.58
C SER A 399 -3.02 14.23 -12.54
N ARG A 400 -2.69 14.67 -13.76
CA ARG A 400 -1.99 13.84 -14.75
C ARG A 400 -0.60 13.41 -14.28
N VAL A 401 0.10 14.28 -13.55
CA VAL A 401 1.44 13.99 -13.00
C VAL A 401 1.35 12.88 -11.93
N ALA A 402 0.37 12.96 -11.02
CA ALA A 402 0.13 11.92 -10.03
C ALA A 402 -0.15 10.56 -10.69
N LEU A 403 -1.04 10.56 -11.69
CA LEU A 403 -1.40 9.38 -12.49
C LEU A 403 -0.22 8.79 -13.27
N ALA A 404 0.64 9.62 -13.88
CA ALA A 404 1.84 9.14 -14.58
C ALA A 404 2.83 8.48 -13.59
N ILE A 405 3.05 9.09 -12.43
CA ILE A 405 3.93 8.55 -11.36
C ILE A 405 3.36 7.25 -10.79
N ALA A 406 2.04 7.19 -10.53
CA ALA A 406 1.36 5.98 -10.07
C ALA A 406 1.47 4.85 -11.11
N ARG A 407 1.27 5.16 -12.40
CA ARG A 407 1.40 4.21 -13.52
C ARG A 407 2.80 3.62 -13.60
N GLN A 408 3.84 4.48 -13.63
CA GLN A 408 5.23 4.05 -13.67
C GLN A 408 5.57 3.19 -12.44
N ARG A 409 5.21 3.64 -11.24
CA ARG A 409 5.44 2.91 -9.97
C ARG A 409 4.82 1.51 -9.98
N LEU A 410 3.63 1.35 -10.54
CA LEU A 410 2.97 0.04 -10.66
C LEU A 410 3.58 -0.84 -11.75
N MET A 411 3.98 -0.25 -12.89
CA MET A 411 4.61 -1.00 -14.00
C MET A 411 6.00 -1.55 -13.64
N THR A 412 6.77 -0.83 -12.81
CA THR A 412 8.14 -1.24 -12.43
C THR A 412 8.23 -1.94 -11.06
N ALA A 413 7.10 -2.05 -10.35
CA ALA A 413 7.03 -2.76 -9.07
C ALA A 413 7.28 -4.27 -9.22
N LYS A 414 7.91 -4.84 -8.20
CA LYS A 414 7.90 -6.28 -7.92
C LYS A 414 7.22 -6.53 -6.58
N PHE A 415 6.59 -7.69 -6.46
CA PHE A 415 5.93 -8.16 -5.26
C PHE A 415 6.30 -9.61 -4.99
N ASP A 416 6.08 -10.04 -3.75
CA ASP A 416 6.13 -11.44 -3.39
C ASP A 416 4.87 -12.16 -3.92
N TYR A 417 5.03 -13.44 -4.21
CA TYR A 417 3.93 -14.36 -4.45
C TYR A 417 3.62 -15.12 -3.16
N TYR A 418 2.35 -15.20 -2.78
CA TYR A 418 1.91 -15.86 -1.55
C TYR A 418 1.21 -17.18 -1.86
N GLU A 419 1.40 -18.16 -0.98
CA GLU A 419 0.77 -19.47 -1.07
C GLU A 419 -0.76 -19.31 -0.92
N LEU A 420 -1.50 -19.74 -1.95
CA LEU A 420 -2.96 -19.65 -1.99
C LEU A 420 -3.60 -20.79 -1.18
N CYS A 421 -4.67 -20.49 -0.45
CA CYS A 421 -5.45 -21.50 0.27
C CYS A 421 -6.31 -22.34 -0.70
N ASP A 422 -6.87 -21.68 -1.73
CA ASP A 422 -7.59 -22.30 -2.84
C ASP A 422 -7.05 -21.70 -4.16
N PRO A 423 -6.17 -22.44 -4.88
CA PRO A 423 -5.57 -21.95 -6.12
C PRO A 423 -6.55 -21.74 -7.28
N GLU A 424 -7.65 -22.49 -7.36
CA GLU A 424 -8.64 -22.36 -8.45
C GLU A 424 -9.37 -21.01 -8.38
N ARG A 425 -9.57 -20.53 -7.15
CA ARG A 425 -10.22 -19.24 -6.84
C ARG A 425 -9.24 -18.06 -6.79
N GLY A 426 -7.95 -18.29 -7.04
CA GLY A 426 -6.90 -17.26 -6.98
C GLY A 426 -6.85 -16.59 -5.59
N PRO A 427 -6.57 -15.27 -5.49
CA PRO A 427 -6.62 -14.58 -4.21
C PRO A 427 -7.99 -14.64 -3.53
N ALA A 428 -9.10 -14.76 -4.24
CA ALA A 428 -10.42 -14.84 -3.60
C ALA A 428 -10.63 -16.16 -2.80
N GLY A 429 -9.74 -17.14 -2.98
CA GLY A 429 -9.59 -18.32 -2.14
C GLY A 429 -8.92 -18.05 -0.77
N GLY A 430 -8.26 -16.90 -0.60
CA GLY A 430 -7.44 -16.56 0.57
C GLY A 430 -5.99 -17.05 0.46
N PHE A 431 -5.16 -16.66 1.43
CA PHE A 431 -3.75 -17.08 1.53
C PHE A 431 -3.52 -18.00 2.73
N ILE A 432 -2.41 -18.75 2.69
CA ILE A 432 -1.92 -19.49 3.85
C ILE A 432 -1.03 -18.58 4.68
N TYR A 433 -1.42 -18.35 5.93
CA TYR A 433 -0.76 -17.44 6.87
C TYR A 433 0.09 -18.18 7.90
N GLU A 434 1.09 -17.49 8.45
CA GLU A 434 1.74 -17.91 9.69
C GLU A 434 0.77 -17.74 10.88
N THR A 435 0.92 -18.59 11.89
CA THR A 435 0.16 -18.51 13.15
C THR A 435 1.10 -18.53 14.34
N VAL A 436 0.70 -17.89 15.44
CA VAL A 436 1.42 -17.92 16.71
C VAL A 436 0.52 -18.39 17.86
N PRO A 437 1.07 -19.12 18.85
CA PRO A 437 0.29 -19.50 20.01
C PRO A 437 -0.08 -18.27 20.85
N HIS A 438 -1.25 -18.32 21.47
CA HIS A 438 -1.70 -17.37 22.48
C HIS A 438 -2.14 -18.12 23.73
N ILE A 439 -1.16 -18.61 24.49
CA ILE A 439 -1.44 -19.37 25.71
C ILE A 439 -1.85 -18.40 26.83
N THR A 440 -3.01 -18.67 27.42
CA THR A 440 -3.58 -17.85 28.49
C THR A 440 -3.76 -18.68 29.76
N LEU A 441 -3.91 -18.00 30.90
CA LEU A 441 -4.30 -18.64 32.15
C LEU A 441 -5.57 -19.47 31.96
N GLU A 442 -6.54 -18.95 31.19
CA GLU A 442 -7.82 -19.60 30.95
C GLU A 442 -7.70 -20.86 30.10
N SER A 443 -6.87 -20.88 29.05
CA SER A 443 -6.66 -22.07 28.22
C SER A 443 -6.02 -23.21 29.02
N ILE A 444 -5.03 -22.90 29.88
CA ILE A 444 -4.42 -23.89 30.78
C ILE A 444 -5.42 -24.35 31.86
N ALA A 445 -6.13 -23.42 32.49
CA ALA A 445 -7.11 -23.75 33.53
C ALA A 445 -8.32 -24.56 33.02
N LYS A 446 -8.64 -24.49 31.72
CA LYS A 446 -9.69 -25.30 31.08
C LYS A 446 -9.20 -26.65 30.55
N ASN A 447 -7.91 -26.82 30.28
CA ASN A 447 -7.35 -28.06 29.73
C ASN A 447 -7.48 -29.24 30.72
N THR A 448 -8.37 -30.20 30.39
CA THR A 448 -8.63 -31.41 31.16
C THR A 448 -7.57 -32.51 31.00
N GLU A 449 -6.75 -32.48 29.94
CA GLU A 449 -5.68 -33.47 29.77
C GLU A 449 -4.62 -33.36 30.87
N ILE A 450 -4.43 -32.16 31.44
CA ILE A 450 -3.54 -31.92 32.58
C ILE A 450 -3.95 -32.79 33.78
N ASP A 451 -5.26 -32.97 34.01
CA ASP A 451 -5.76 -33.82 35.10
C ASP A 451 -5.39 -35.29 34.86
N ALA A 452 -5.46 -35.76 33.61
CA ALA A 452 -5.13 -37.14 33.23
C ALA A 452 -3.62 -37.41 33.33
N ILE A 453 -2.78 -36.48 32.85
CA ILE A 453 -1.32 -36.58 32.98
C ILE A 453 -0.90 -36.51 34.46
N ALA A 454 -1.55 -35.65 35.25
CA ALA A 454 -1.32 -35.62 36.69
C ALA A 454 -1.70 -36.95 37.38
N ALA A 455 -2.82 -37.57 36.99
CA ALA A 455 -3.23 -38.88 37.51
C ALA A 455 -2.28 -40.03 37.10
N GLU A 456 -1.65 -39.96 35.93
CA GLU A 456 -0.63 -40.93 35.48
C GLU A 456 0.67 -40.83 36.30
N TYR A 457 1.17 -39.61 36.52
CA TYR A 457 2.52 -39.38 37.09
C TYR A 457 2.56 -39.16 38.59
N GLN A 458 1.54 -38.53 39.20
CA GLN A 458 1.57 -38.20 40.62
C GLN A 458 1.77 -39.44 41.51
N PRO A 459 1.07 -40.57 41.31
CA PRO A 459 1.29 -41.76 42.15
C PRO A 459 2.71 -42.32 42.08
N GLN A 460 3.37 -42.19 40.92
CA GLN A 460 4.75 -42.63 40.70
C GLN A 460 5.75 -41.70 41.39
N MET A 461 5.51 -40.38 41.31
CA MET A 461 6.29 -39.37 42.04
C MET A 461 6.13 -39.53 43.56
N ASP A 462 4.91 -39.73 44.05
CA ASP A 462 4.62 -39.91 45.47
C ASP A 462 5.27 -41.20 46.01
N ALA A 463 5.30 -42.28 45.21
CA ALA A 463 6.02 -43.50 45.55
C ALA A 463 7.54 -43.29 45.64
N ALA A 464 8.16 -42.61 44.66
CA ALA A 464 9.58 -42.29 44.69
C ALA A 464 9.95 -41.37 45.88
N LEU A 465 9.08 -40.41 46.22
CA LEU A 465 9.23 -39.58 47.41
C LEU A 465 9.12 -40.38 48.71
N ALA A 466 8.19 -41.33 48.80
CA ALA A 466 8.04 -42.22 49.96
C ALA A 466 9.22 -43.20 50.12
N GLU A 467 9.85 -43.63 49.03
CA GLU A 467 11.11 -44.39 49.04
C GLU A 467 12.27 -43.53 49.56
N LEU A 468 12.43 -42.31 49.00
CA LEU A 468 13.47 -41.35 49.41
C LEU A 468 13.38 -40.99 50.91
N ASN A 469 12.18 -40.60 51.37
CA ASN A 469 11.92 -40.26 52.77
C ASN A 469 12.21 -41.44 53.71
N ARG A 470 11.88 -42.67 53.31
CA ARG A 470 12.17 -43.88 54.09
C ARG A 470 13.67 -44.17 54.16
N ALA A 471 14.39 -44.03 53.05
CA ALA A 471 15.83 -44.31 52.98
C ALA A 471 16.68 -43.30 53.78
N LEU A 472 16.21 -42.05 53.91
CA LEU A 472 16.89 -40.97 54.63
C LEU A 472 16.35 -40.70 56.04
N GLY A 473 15.21 -41.28 56.42
CA GLY A 473 14.53 -40.99 57.69
C GLY A 473 13.91 -39.58 57.75
N THR A 474 13.58 -38.99 56.59
CA THR A 474 13.01 -37.64 56.43
C THR A 474 11.50 -37.70 56.17
N ASP A 475 10.84 -36.53 56.15
CA ASP A 475 9.43 -36.37 55.75
C ASP A 475 9.26 -35.19 54.77
N TRP A 476 10.13 -35.13 53.75
CA TRP A 476 10.08 -34.06 52.74
C TRP A 476 8.78 -34.09 51.94
N LYS A 477 8.24 -32.89 51.67
CA LYS A 477 7.13 -32.68 50.72
C LYS A 477 7.65 -32.46 49.30
N GLU A 478 6.75 -32.49 48.32
CA GLU A 478 7.08 -32.43 46.88
C GLU A 478 7.90 -31.18 46.45
N TRP A 479 7.84 -30.10 47.24
CA TRP A 479 8.57 -28.84 47.04
C TRP A 479 9.85 -28.72 47.89
N GLU A 480 10.09 -29.65 48.81
CA GLU A 480 11.26 -29.67 49.72
C GLU A 480 12.34 -30.64 49.26
N VAL A 481 12.01 -31.56 48.34
CA VAL A 481 12.97 -32.49 47.74
C VAL A 481 14.15 -31.70 47.16
N PRO A 482 15.40 -31.97 47.58
CA PRO A 482 16.56 -31.24 47.09
C PRO A 482 16.78 -31.54 45.60
N ARG A 483 17.39 -30.59 44.88
CA ARG A 483 17.85 -30.79 43.51
C ARG A 483 19.29 -31.29 43.52
N GLU A 484 19.68 -32.01 42.48
CA GLU A 484 21.10 -32.35 42.28
C GLU A 484 21.94 -31.08 42.14
N VAL A 485 23.10 -31.06 42.82
CA VAL A 485 24.08 -29.98 42.82
C VAL A 485 25.47 -30.62 42.74
N PRO A 486 26.30 -30.36 41.72
CA PRO A 486 25.97 -29.57 40.54
C PRO A 486 24.94 -30.31 39.68
N HIS A 487 23.94 -29.60 39.15
CA HIS A 487 22.89 -30.22 38.37
C HIS A 487 23.43 -30.67 36.99
N PRO A 488 23.11 -31.88 36.49
CA PRO A 488 23.69 -32.41 35.23
C PRO A 488 23.48 -31.53 33.99
N LEU A 489 22.45 -30.67 33.98
CA LEU A 489 22.16 -29.72 32.90
C LEU A 489 22.85 -28.35 33.05
N TRP A 490 23.67 -28.12 34.08
CA TRP A 490 24.41 -26.87 34.23
C TRP A 490 25.44 -26.68 33.11
N HIS A 491 25.70 -25.42 32.75
CA HIS A 491 26.74 -25.08 31.77
C HIS A 491 28.12 -25.56 32.24
N LYS A 492 29.04 -25.85 31.31
CA LYS A 492 30.40 -26.30 31.65
C LYS A 492 31.14 -25.28 32.53
N GLU A 493 31.01 -23.99 32.21
CA GLU A 493 31.55 -22.90 33.03
C GLU A 493 30.98 -22.88 34.46
N ALA A 494 29.72 -23.27 34.65
CA ALA A 494 29.10 -23.32 35.98
C ALA A 494 29.60 -24.52 36.80
N HIS A 495 29.83 -25.67 36.16
CA HIS A 495 30.50 -26.81 36.80
C HIS A 495 31.95 -26.44 37.20
N GLU A 496 32.70 -25.81 36.31
CA GLU A 496 34.08 -25.35 36.59
C GLU A 496 34.13 -24.29 37.70
N ALA A 497 33.17 -23.37 37.74
CA ALA A 497 33.07 -22.37 38.80
C ALA A 497 32.67 -22.99 40.14
N TYR A 498 31.71 -23.94 40.16
CA TYR A 498 31.29 -24.65 41.36
C TYR A 498 32.42 -25.51 41.95
N ALA A 499 33.16 -26.24 41.11
CA ALA A 499 34.32 -27.03 41.57
C ALA A 499 35.38 -26.14 42.25
N LYS A 500 35.71 -24.99 41.65
CA LYS A 500 36.65 -24.01 42.24
C LYS A 500 36.12 -23.39 43.54
N LEU A 501 34.81 -23.17 43.66
CA LEU A 501 34.21 -22.70 44.91
C LEU A 501 34.38 -23.73 46.03
N LEU A 502 34.17 -25.02 45.76
CA LEU A 502 34.45 -26.09 46.74
C LEU A 502 35.94 -26.15 47.13
N GLU A 503 36.86 -26.03 46.17
CA GLU A 503 38.31 -25.97 46.45
C GLU A 503 38.66 -24.77 47.35
N LEU A 504 38.15 -23.57 47.04
CA LEU A 504 38.36 -22.37 47.86
C LEU A 504 37.78 -22.52 49.27
N GLN A 505 36.57 -23.07 49.40
CA GLN A 505 35.87 -23.31 50.66
C GLN A 505 36.64 -24.29 51.56
N GLN A 506 37.28 -25.32 50.98
CA GLN A 506 38.14 -26.27 51.68
C GLN A 506 39.54 -25.70 52.03
N SER A 507 40.03 -24.72 51.25
CA SER A 507 41.39 -24.18 51.40
C SER A 507 41.62 -23.33 52.66
N GLY A 508 40.57 -22.66 53.17
CA GLY A 508 40.62 -21.78 54.34
C GLY A 508 41.53 -20.54 54.21
N GLN A 509 41.89 -20.13 52.99
CA GLN A 509 42.86 -19.04 52.77
C GLN A 509 42.29 -17.63 53.03
N LEU A 510 43.13 -16.74 53.56
CA LEU A 510 42.81 -15.30 53.65
C LEU A 510 42.72 -14.71 52.23
N GLY A 511 41.57 -14.13 51.87
CA GLY A 511 41.32 -13.57 50.54
C GLY A 511 40.43 -14.44 49.63
N ALA A 512 40.10 -15.68 50.04
CA ALA A 512 39.27 -16.59 49.25
C ALA A 512 37.88 -16.02 48.88
N GLU A 513 37.33 -15.09 49.69
CA GLU A 513 36.04 -14.45 49.42
C GLU A 513 36.09 -13.50 48.20
N ASP A 514 37.20 -12.80 48.00
CA ASP A 514 37.40 -11.91 46.86
C ASP A 514 37.57 -12.71 45.56
N GLU A 515 38.24 -13.88 45.62
CA GLU A 515 38.37 -14.82 44.51
C GLU A 515 37.06 -15.59 44.22
N ALA A 516 36.26 -15.87 45.25
CA ALA A 516 34.96 -16.53 45.12
C ALA A 516 33.92 -15.62 44.45
N SER A 517 33.91 -14.32 44.73
CA SER A 517 32.94 -13.34 44.21
C SER A 517 32.61 -13.47 42.70
N PRO A 518 33.58 -13.45 41.76
CA PRO A 518 33.29 -13.63 40.33
C PRO A 518 32.78 -15.04 39.96
N LEU A 519 33.13 -16.08 40.74
CA LEU A 519 32.65 -17.44 40.54
C LEU A 519 31.20 -17.58 41.02
N LEU A 520 30.86 -16.99 42.18
CA LEU A 520 29.49 -16.91 42.71
C LEU A 520 28.55 -16.22 41.72
N GLU A 521 28.95 -15.07 41.16
CA GLU A 521 28.17 -14.36 40.14
C GLU A 521 28.05 -15.18 38.84
N THR A 522 29.09 -15.91 38.45
CA THR A 522 29.06 -16.82 37.29
C THR A 522 28.06 -17.96 37.49
N VAL A 523 28.06 -18.60 38.66
CA VAL A 523 27.09 -19.65 38.99
C VAL A 523 25.67 -19.07 39.04
N TYR A 524 25.46 -17.94 39.71
CA TYR A 524 24.13 -17.30 39.77
C TYR A 524 23.58 -16.93 38.39
N ARG A 525 24.42 -16.34 37.52
CA ARG A 525 24.06 -16.03 36.13
C ARG A 525 23.67 -17.29 35.34
N LEU A 526 24.47 -18.35 35.41
CA LEU A 526 24.27 -19.55 34.57
C LEU A 526 23.25 -20.55 35.11
N THR A 527 23.00 -20.57 36.42
CA THR A 527 22.22 -21.62 37.11
C THR A 527 21.08 -21.08 37.98
N GLY A 528 21.03 -19.78 38.26
CA GLY A 528 20.04 -19.18 39.16
C GLY A 528 20.31 -19.42 40.65
N HIS A 529 21.24 -20.29 41.03
CA HIS A 529 21.63 -20.51 42.42
C HIS A 529 22.40 -19.30 42.95
N ARG A 530 21.82 -18.60 43.94
CA ARG A 530 22.43 -17.42 44.56
C ARG A 530 22.94 -17.75 45.95
N TRP A 531 24.26 -17.88 46.07
CA TRP A 531 24.97 -17.98 47.34
C TRP A 531 25.60 -16.62 47.63
N ALA A 532 25.40 -16.08 48.83
CA ALA A 532 25.81 -14.71 49.15
C ALA A 532 27.29 -14.62 49.57
N ARG A 533 27.85 -15.73 50.02
CA ARG A 533 29.22 -15.94 50.49
C ARG A 533 29.72 -17.32 50.06
N LEU A 534 31.03 -17.53 50.11
CA LEU A 534 31.67 -18.82 49.89
C LEU A 534 31.15 -19.89 50.87
N THR A 535 30.81 -19.51 52.11
CA THR A 535 30.23 -20.42 53.12
C THR A 535 28.77 -20.78 52.88
N ASP A 536 28.09 -20.11 51.94
CA ASP A 536 26.70 -20.43 51.56
C ASP A 536 26.65 -21.43 50.37
N VAL A 537 27.81 -21.82 49.83
CA VAL A 537 27.94 -22.85 48.77
C VAL A 537 27.71 -24.23 49.40
N PRO A 538 26.74 -25.02 48.89
CA PRO A 538 26.44 -26.34 49.43
C PRO A 538 27.42 -27.40 48.90
N ASP A 539 27.67 -28.42 49.72
CA ASP A 539 28.29 -29.67 49.29
C ASP A 539 27.48 -30.36 48.17
N PRO A 540 28.10 -31.29 47.41
CA PRO A 540 27.41 -32.04 46.37
C PRO A 540 26.15 -32.76 46.86
N MET A 541 25.11 -32.72 46.04
CA MET A 541 23.79 -33.30 46.30
C MET A 541 23.41 -34.23 45.14
N PRO A 542 23.05 -35.50 45.40
CA PRO A 542 23.11 -36.18 46.69
C PRO A 542 24.57 -36.37 47.17
N PRO A 543 24.85 -36.23 48.48
CA PRO A 543 26.14 -36.56 49.08
C PRO A 543 26.58 -38.00 48.79
N ASP A 544 27.90 -38.23 48.72
CA ASP A 544 28.47 -39.55 48.43
C ASP A 544 28.10 -40.62 49.46
N ASP A 545 27.85 -40.23 50.73
CA ASP A 545 27.51 -41.12 51.84
C ASP A 545 26.02 -41.53 51.89
N TRP A 546 25.16 -40.96 51.04
CA TRP A 546 23.77 -41.39 50.93
C TRP A 546 23.67 -42.86 50.46
N PRO A 547 22.69 -43.63 50.97
CA PRO A 547 22.37 -44.95 50.41
C PRO A 547 22.07 -44.85 48.91
N GLU A 548 22.57 -45.78 48.10
CA GLU A 548 22.28 -45.80 46.65
C GLU A 548 20.78 -45.87 46.35
N GLU A 549 20.01 -46.52 47.22
CA GLU A 549 18.53 -46.53 47.18
C GLU A 549 17.94 -45.11 47.26
N ALA A 550 18.49 -44.23 48.11
CA ALA A 550 18.09 -42.83 48.21
C ALA A 550 18.52 -42.02 46.98
N LYS A 551 19.76 -42.22 46.49
CA LYS A 551 20.27 -41.54 45.28
C LYS A 551 19.47 -41.91 44.04
N GLU A 552 19.00 -43.14 43.94
CA GLU A 552 18.15 -43.63 42.86
C GLU A 552 16.70 -43.13 43.00
N ALA A 553 16.13 -43.15 44.20
CA ALA A 553 14.79 -42.60 44.45
C ALA A 553 14.72 -41.09 44.15
N LEU A 554 15.76 -40.32 44.51
CA LEU A 554 15.89 -38.90 44.17
C LEU A 554 15.91 -38.66 42.66
N ARG A 555 16.77 -39.40 41.94
CA ARG A 555 16.87 -39.34 40.47
C ARG A 555 15.53 -39.67 39.81
N ARG A 556 14.90 -40.77 40.21
CA ARG A 556 13.61 -41.21 39.67
C ARG A 556 12.50 -40.18 39.90
N PHE A 557 12.43 -39.58 41.08
CA PHE A 557 11.48 -38.52 41.39
C PHE A 557 11.63 -37.32 40.43
N TRP A 558 12.86 -36.84 40.22
CA TRP A 558 13.11 -35.70 39.33
C TRP A 558 12.90 -36.03 37.85
N VAL A 559 13.24 -37.23 37.40
CA VAL A 559 12.93 -37.72 36.04
C VAL A 559 11.41 -37.73 35.81
N LEU A 560 10.64 -38.36 36.70
CA LEU A 560 9.17 -38.39 36.61
C LEU A 560 8.56 -36.98 36.63
N LYS A 561 9.08 -36.08 37.48
CA LYS A 561 8.64 -34.68 37.57
C LYS A 561 9.00 -33.87 36.31
N HIS A 562 10.08 -34.22 35.62
CA HIS A 562 10.48 -33.64 34.34
C HIS A 562 9.61 -34.14 33.18
N GLU A 563 9.38 -35.46 33.08
CA GLU A 563 8.52 -36.06 32.05
C GLU A 563 7.06 -35.58 32.16
N LYS A 564 6.50 -35.58 33.38
CA LYS A 564 5.17 -35.02 33.66
C LYS A 564 5.05 -33.58 33.16
N ARG A 565 6.07 -32.76 33.42
CA ARG A 565 6.13 -31.37 32.95
C ARG A 565 6.21 -31.29 31.42
N GLN A 566 7.01 -32.12 30.76
CA GLN A 566 7.08 -32.17 29.30
C GLN A 566 5.73 -32.52 28.68
N LYS A 567 5.07 -33.61 29.12
CA LYS A 567 3.73 -34.01 28.64
C LYS A 567 2.68 -32.91 28.87
N ILE A 568 2.70 -32.23 30.03
CA ILE A 568 1.79 -31.11 30.29
C ILE A 568 2.08 -29.93 29.35
N GLU A 569 3.35 -29.60 29.11
CA GLU A 569 3.76 -28.53 28.20
C GLU A 569 3.33 -28.82 26.75
N GLU A 570 3.53 -30.06 26.27
CA GLU A 570 3.07 -30.54 24.97
C GLU A 570 1.54 -30.46 24.83
N SER A 571 0.80 -30.85 25.87
CA SER A 571 -0.66 -30.70 25.92
C SER A 571 -1.09 -29.23 25.88
N ILE A 572 -0.39 -28.35 26.60
CA ILE A 572 -0.65 -26.90 26.63
C ILE A 572 -0.41 -26.28 25.25
N GLN A 573 0.69 -26.63 24.58
CA GLN A 573 1.01 -26.14 23.23
C GLN A 573 0.03 -26.68 22.18
N ARG A 574 -0.28 -27.99 22.21
CA ARG A 574 -1.22 -28.63 21.27
C ARG A 574 -2.66 -28.09 21.39
N ASN A 575 -3.08 -27.71 22.59
CA ASN A 575 -4.39 -27.12 22.85
C ASN A 575 -4.37 -25.57 22.91
N ALA A 576 -3.25 -24.93 22.52
CA ALA A 576 -3.14 -23.48 22.52
C ALA A 576 -3.99 -22.84 21.41
N PRO A 577 -4.82 -21.83 21.72
CA PRO A 577 -5.40 -20.95 20.72
C PRO A 577 -4.31 -20.38 19.81
N GLN A 578 -4.57 -20.34 18.50
CA GLN A 578 -3.66 -19.82 17.49
C GLN A 578 -4.18 -18.48 16.98
N GLU A 579 -3.30 -17.49 16.88
CA GLU A 579 -3.59 -16.19 16.29
C GLU A 579 -3.01 -16.13 14.87
N THR A 580 -3.83 -15.74 13.90
CA THR A 580 -3.41 -15.63 12.49
C THR A 580 -2.69 -14.30 12.22
N LEU A 581 -1.49 -14.38 11.66
CA LEU A 581 -0.71 -13.20 11.28
C LEU A 581 -1.02 -12.80 9.83
N TYR A 582 -2.06 -11.98 9.66
CA TYR A 582 -2.53 -11.53 8.33
C TYR A 582 -1.50 -10.71 7.53
N ASP A 583 -0.48 -10.17 8.19
CA ASP A 583 0.68 -9.50 7.60
C ASP A 583 1.85 -10.45 7.25
N ARG A 584 1.74 -11.75 7.62
CA ARG A 584 2.73 -12.81 7.32
C ARG A 584 2.11 -13.99 6.55
N PRO A 585 1.62 -13.79 5.31
CA PRO A 585 1.35 -14.90 4.40
C PRO A 585 2.64 -15.60 3.99
N LYS A 586 2.57 -16.91 3.76
CA LYS A 586 3.73 -17.71 3.34
C LYS A 586 4.17 -17.32 1.93
N VAL A 587 5.44 -16.95 1.78
CA VAL A 587 6.02 -16.54 0.50
C VAL A 587 6.53 -17.75 -0.29
N VAL A 588 6.07 -17.90 -1.53
CA VAL A 588 6.58 -18.91 -2.47
C VAL A 588 7.93 -18.43 -3.01
N ARG A 589 9.02 -18.95 -2.42
CA ARG A 589 10.38 -18.56 -2.79
C ARG A 589 10.71 -18.98 -4.22
N GLY A 590 11.29 -18.06 -5.00
CA GLY A 590 11.65 -18.31 -6.41
C GLY A 590 10.51 -18.04 -7.40
N VAL A 591 9.37 -17.50 -6.97
CA VAL A 591 8.38 -16.88 -7.86
C VAL A 591 8.45 -15.37 -7.66
N VAL A 592 8.59 -14.62 -8.76
CA VAL A 592 8.57 -13.14 -8.74
C VAL A 592 7.25 -12.69 -9.31
N ARG A 593 6.50 -11.89 -8.55
CA ARG A 593 5.23 -11.32 -9.01
C ARG A 593 5.43 -9.87 -9.43
N VAL A 594 4.70 -9.44 -10.45
CA VAL A 594 4.57 -8.03 -10.85
C VAL A 594 3.09 -7.63 -10.78
N SER A 595 2.77 -6.35 -11.02
CA SER A 595 1.36 -5.90 -11.05
C SER A 595 0.53 -6.69 -12.06
N GLY A 596 -0.70 -7.04 -11.69
CA GLY A 596 -1.70 -7.56 -12.61
C GLY A 596 -2.08 -6.55 -13.72
N PRO A 597 -2.89 -6.97 -14.71
CA PRO A 597 -3.33 -6.09 -15.79
C PRO A 597 -4.20 -4.96 -15.25
N PHE A 598 -4.02 -3.75 -15.78
CA PHE A 598 -4.82 -2.58 -15.41
C PHE A 598 -5.14 -1.68 -16.61
N THR A 599 -6.26 -0.95 -16.51
CA THR A 599 -6.73 0.04 -17.49
C THR A 599 -6.32 1.44 -17.07
N VAL A 600 -6.14 2.33 -18.06
CA VAL A 600 -6.18 3.78 -17.82
C VAL A 600 -7.40 4.37 -18.50
N GLU A 601 -8.14 5.18 -17.75
CA GLU A 601 -9.49 5.65 -18.09
C GLU A 601 -9.62 7.15 -17.83
N ALA A 602 -10.51 7.84 -18.55
CA ALA A 602 -10.68 9.30 -18.42
C ALA A 602 -12.11 9.77 -18.68
N ILE A 603 -12.38 11.01 -18.26
CA ILE A 603 -13.58 11.81 -18.52
C ILE A 603 -13.11 13.14 -19.16
N PRO A 604 -13.74 13.69 -20.24
CA PRO A 604 -14.90 13.21 -20.99
C PRO A 604 -14.54 12.60 -22.37
N VAL A 605 -15.58 12.19 -23.10
CA VAL A 605 -15.58 11.23 -24.22
C VAL A 605 -14.77 11.64 -25.47
N PRO A 606 -13.88 10.77 -25.99
CA PRO A 606 -13.53 10.76 -27.41
C PRO A 606 -14.59 9.96 -28.19
N VAL A 607 -15.63 10.63 -28.69
CA VAL A 607 -16.63 9.98 -29.55
C VAL A 607 -16.01 9.79 -30.94
N VAL A 608 -15.76 8.55 -31.32
CA VAL A 608 -15.50 8.16 -32.72
C VAL A 608 -16.76 7.45 -33.21
N GLU A 609 -17.67 8.20 -33.84
CA GLU A 609 -18.78 7.60 -34.57
C GLU A 609 -18.24 6.91 -35.83
N ASP A 610 -18.68 5.68 -36.07
CA ASP A 610 -18.40 4.92 -37.28
C ASP A 610 -19.34 5.42 -38.39
N PRO A 611 -18.84 6.05 -39.48
CA PRO A 611 -19.69 6.63 -40.53
C PRO A 611 -20.50 5.61 -41.33
N THR A 612 -20.34 4.31 -41.06
CA THR A 612 -20.90 3.22 -41.89
C THR A 612 -22.07 2.47 -41.26
N GLN A 613 -22.47 2.78 -40.02
CA GLN A 613 -23.61 2.10 -39.38
C GLN A 613 -24.96 2.71 -39.77
N VAL A 614 -25.84 1.88 -40.32
CA VAL A 614 -27.21 2.23 -40.70
C VAL A 614 -28.03 2.58 -39.45
N PRO A 615 -28.85 3.64 -39.46
CA PRO A 615 -29.62 4.05 -38.28
C PRO A 615 -30.57 2.96 -37.78
N ILE A 616 -30.54 2.70 -36.47
CA ILE A 616 -31.55 1.89 -35.78
C ILE A 616 -32.86 2.71 -35.75
N PRO A 617 -34.05 2.10 -35.98
CA PRO A 617 -35.31 2.85 -36.07
C PRO A 617 -35.60 3.70 -34.84
N GLN A 618 -35.85 5.00 -35.06
CA GLN A 618 -36.26 5.93 -34.02
C GLN A 618 -37.69 5.61 -33.55
N PHE A 619 -37.87 5.38 -32.25
CA PHE A 619 -39.18 5.56 -31.62
C PHE A 619 -39.46 7.05 -31.45
N GLU A 620 -40.70 7.46 -31.75
CA GLU A 620 -41.13 8.85 -31.83
C GLU A 620 -40.93 9.60 -30.51
N THR A 621 -40.16 10.70 -30.55
CA THR A 621 -39.96 11.63 -29.42
C THR A 621 -40.00 13.08 -29.89
N GLU A 622 -41.16 13.54 -30.38
CA GLU A 622 -41.36 14.94 -30.79
C GLU A 622 -41.18 15.94 -29.64
N GLU A 623 -41.30 15.53 -28.37
CA GLU A 623 -41.05 16.40 -27.22
C GLU A 623 -39.56 16.64 -26.90
N ALA A 624 -38.63 15.89 -27.50
CA ALA A 624 -37.19 16.04 -27.25
C ALA A 624 -36.54 17.18 -28.07
N GLN A 625 -37.03 17.43 -29.29
CA GLN A 625 -36.40 18.39 -30.21
C GLN A 625 -36.61 19.86 -29.78
N ALA A 626 -37.67 20.15 -29.03
CA ALA A 626 -37.97 21.51 -28.53
C ALA A 626 -37.06 22.00 -27.38
N ARG A 627 -36.10 21.19 -26.89
CA ARG A 627 -35.18 21.56 -25.79
C ARG A 627 -33.71 21.71 -26.20
N ILE A 628 -33.39 21.52 -27.48
CA ILE A 628 -32.00 21.51 -27.97
C ILE A 628 -31.52 22.90 -28.45
N SER A 629 -32.42 23.85 -28.72
CA SER A 629 -32.07 25.17 -29.27
C SER A 629 -31.42 26.16 -28.28
N ASP A 630 -31.61 26.00 -26.98
CA ASP A 630 -31.35 27.08 -25.99
C ASP A 630 -30.07 26.91 -25.14
N ARG A 631 -29.28 25.84 -25.33
CA ARG A 631 -28.04 25.60 -24.54
C ARG A 631 -26.72 25.62 -25.32
N GLY A 632 -26.76 25.57 -26.65
CA GLY A 632 -25.54 25.64 -27.47
C GLY A 632 -24.80 26.98 -27.39
N GLY A 633 -25.49 28.06 -27.02
CA GLY A 633 -24.90 29.39 -26.85
C GLY A 633 -23.89 29.50 -25.71
N ASP A 634 -24.19 28.89 -24.56
CA ASP A 634 -23.42 29.10 -23.33
C ASP A 634 -21.97 28.60 -23.44
N TYR A 635 -21.74 27.45 -24.08
CA TYR A 635 -20.41 26.88 -24.26
C TYR A 635 -19.54 27.77 -25.19
N LEU A 636 -20.04 28.11 -26.38
CA LEU A 636 -19.30 28.93 -27.34
C LEU A 636 -19.05 30.35 -26.80
N THR A 637 -20.02 30.93 -26.08
CA THR A 637 -19.84 32.20 -25.38
C THR A 637 -18.80 32.09 -24.26
N SER A 638 -18.77 30.99 -23.51
CA SER A 638 -17.74 30.73 -22.49
C SER A 638 -16.35 30.60 -23.11
N MET A 639 -16.19 29.83 -24.19
CA MET A 639 -14.92 29.71 -24.91
C MET A 639 -14.42 31.06 -25.43
N LEU A 640 -15.31 31.86 -26.01
CA LEU A 640 -14.99 33.21 -26.49
C LEU A 640 -14.59 34.15 -25.34
N ASN A 641 -15.26 34.06 -24.19
CA ASN A 641 -14.94 34.89 -23.03
C ASN A 641 -13.58 34.51 -22.42
N LEU A 642 -13.24 33.22 -22.37
CA LEU A 642 -11.91 32.77 -21.93
C LEU A 642 -10.81 33.19 -22.91
N LEU A 643 -11.06 33.11 -24.22
CA LEU A 643 -10.13 33.58 -25.24
C LEU A 643 -9.94 35.12 -25.17
N LYS A 644 -11.00 35.89 -24.85
CA LYS A 644 -10.91 37.33 -24.55
C LYS A 644 -10.13 37.64 -23.27
N GLN A 645 -10.28 36.82 -22.22
CA GLN A 645 -9.52 36.97 -20.97
C GLN A 645 -8.04 36.61 -21.13
N GLN A 646 -7.71 35.60 -21.94
CA GLN A 646 -6.32 35.23 -22.26
C GLN A 646 -5.65 36.25 -23.20
N GLY A 647 -6.42 36.88 -24.10
CA GLY A 647 -5.96 37.92 -25.03
C GLY A 647 -4.95 37.45 -26.09
N SER A 648 -4.54 36.18 -26.06
CA SER A 648 -3.50 35.62 -26.92
C SER A 648 -3.70 34.12 -27.13
N VAL A 649 -3.13 33.55 -28.19
CA VAL A 649 -2.93 32.08 -28.31
C VAL A 649 -1.49 31.76 -27.94
N LEU A 650 -1.31 30.76 -27.09
CA LEU A 650 0.01 30.30 -26.66
C LEU A 650 0.50 29.17 -27.54
N PHE A 651 1.72 29.34 -28.02
CA PHE A 651 2.40 28.45 -28.92
C PHE A 651 3.66 27.87 -28.23
N PRO A 652 4.15 26.71 -28.68
CA PRO A 652 5.34 26.11 -28.12
C PRO A 652 6.56 27.03 -28.08
N GLY A 653 7.47 26.77 -27.13
CA GLY A 653 8.63 27.63 -26.89
C GLY A 653 8.30 28.97 -26.23
N GLY A 654 7.10 29.13 -25.66
CA GLY A 654 6.67 30.36 -24.97
C GLY A 654 6.24 31.49 -25.89
N LYS A 655 6.10 31.22 -27.18
CA LYS A 655 5.67 32.18 -28.20
C LYS A 655 4.18 32.50 -28.06
N ARG A 656 3.80 33.75 -28.29
CA ARG A 656 2.41 34.23 -28.18
C ARG A 656 1.98 34.93 -29.44
N MET A 657 0.73 34.68 -29.84
CA MET A 657 0.02 35.46 -30.85
C MET A 657 -1.04 36.28 -30.13
N GLU A 658 -0.80 37.58 -30.00
CA GLU A 658 -1.73 38.53 -29.37
C GLU A 658 -2.96 38.74 -30.26
N LEU A 659 -4.15 38.60 -29.68
CA LEU A 659 -5.43 38.73 -30.36
C LEU A 659 -6.05 40.10 -30.05
N ARG A 660 -6.37 40.85 -31.10
CA ARG A 660 -7.13 42.10 -31.03
C ARG A 660 -8.51 41.91 -31.68
N ASN A 661 -9.45 42.78 -31.32
CA ASN A 661 -10.78 42.84 -31.94
C ASN A 661 -11.58 41.52 -31.95
N LEU A 662 -11.32 40.61 -31.01
CA LEU A 662 -11.95 39.29 -30.91
C LEU A 662 -13.49 39.37 -30.72
N ARG A 663 -14.23 38.82 -31.69
CA ARG A 663 -15.69 38.88 -31.82
C ARG A 663 -16.31 37.50 -32.09
N PRO A 664 -17.56 37.24 -31.67
CA PRO A 664 -18.27 36.04 -32.09
C PRO A 664 -18.51 36.09 -33.60
N LEU A 665 -18.42 34.93 -34.25
CA LEU A 665 -18.75 34.73 -35.66
C LEU A 665 -19.73 33.56 -35.73
N ASN A 666 -20.65 33.57 -36.69
CA ASN A 666 -21.55 32.45 -36.93
C ASN A 666 -21.59 32.21 -38.44
N LEU A 667 -20.62 31.46 -38.94
CA LEU A 667 -20.42 31.23 -40.38
C LEU A 667 -19.99 29.78 -40.62
N GLY A 668 -20.98 28.87 -40.67
CA GLY A 668 -20.74 27.43 -40.66
C GLY A 668 -20.00 27.02 -39.39
N TYR A 669 -18.94 26.24 -39.53
CA TYR A 669 -18.06 25.85 -38.42
C TYR A 669 -17.08 26.95 -37.95
N LEU A 670 -17.23 28.21 -38.38
CA LEU A 670 -16.45 29.35 -37.86
C LEU A 670 -17.22 30.11 -36.79
N HIS A 671 -16.65 30.14 -35.58
CA HIS A 671 -17.32 30.53 -34.33
C HIS A 671 -16.80 31.84 -33.72
N ALA A 672 -15.61 32.30 -34.11
CA ALA A 672 -15.10 33.62 -33.74
C ALA A 672 -14.13 34.17 -34.80
N GLU A 673 -13.94 35.48 -34.84
CA GLU A 673 -12.88 36.15 -35.59
C GLU A 673 -12.08 37.12 -34.71
N ALA A 674 -10.81 37.31 -35.05
CA ALA A 674 -9.90 38.26 -34.41
C ALA A 674 -8.88 38.81 -35.43
N GLU A 675 -8.12 39.80 -35.01
CA GLU A 675 -6.96 40.34 -35.72
C GLU A 675 -5.69 40.06 -34.93
N SER A 676 -4.60 39.71 -35.61
CA SER A 676 -3.27 39.55 -35.02
C SER A 676 -2.26 40.37 -35.81
N GLU A 677 -1.19 40.84 -35.16
CA GLU A 677 -0.13 41.63 -35.77
C GLU A 677 1.13 40.77 -35.90
N GLN A 678 1.60 40.52 -37.13
CA GLN A 678 2.81 39.72 -37.40
C GLN A 678 3.70 40.44 -38.41
N ASN A 679 4.96 40.70 -38.03
CA ASN A 679 5.95 41.40 -38.86
C ASN A 679 5.48 42.75 -39.44
N GLY A 680 4.62 43.48 -38.72
CA GLY A 680 4.05 44.76 -39.14
C GLY A 680 2.82 44.68 -40.05
N ASN A 681 2.35 43.47 -40.38
CA ASN A 681 1.10 43.25 -41.11
C ASN A 681 -0.02 42.77 -40.18
N THR A 682 -1.24 43.25 -40.41
CA THR A 682 -2.45 42.75 -39.75
C THR A 682 -2.96 41.50 -40.46
N LEU A 683 -3.15 40.42 -39.71
CA LEU A 683 -3.72 39.14 -40.17
C LEU A 683 -5.09 38.94 -39.56
N ARG A 684 -6.08 38.55 -40.37
CA ARG A 684 -7.39 38.11 -39.89
C ARG A 684 -7.35 36.63 -39.52
N VAL A 685 -7.74 36.34 -38.28
CA VAL A 685 -7.75 35.01 -37.66
C VAL A 685 -9.19 34.57 -37.46
N ALA A 686 -9.55 33.39 -37.96
CA ALA A 686 -10.82 32.73 -37.64
C ALA A 686 -10.60 31.58 -36.65
N PHE A 687 -11.59 31.32 -35.80
CA PHE A 687 -11.59 30.20 -34.84
C PHE A 687 -12.74 29.24 -35.11
N SER A 688 -12.44 27.95 -35.05
CA SER A 688 -13.42 26.86 -35.09
C SER A 688 -13.32 26.07 -33.78
N PHE A 689 -14.25 26.29 -32.84
CA PHE A 689 -14.30 25.50 -31.61
C PHE A 689 -14.87 24.11 -31.89
N GLY A 690 -14.23 23.08 -31.35
CA GLY A 690 -14.78 21.72 -31.28
C GLY A 690 -15.91 21.62 -30.25
N PRO A 691 -16.72 20.55 -30.29
CA PRO A 691 -17.82 20.35 -29.37
C PRO A 691 -17.35 20.23 -27.90
N GLN A 692 -18.21 20.63 -26.97
CA GLN A 692 -17.93 20.62 -25.53
C GLN A 692 -17.58 19.21 -24.99
N HIS A 693 -18.13 18.18 -25.63
CA HIS A 693 -18.03 16.77 -25.20
C HIS A 693 -17.69 15.86 -26.39
N GLY A 694 -16.69 16.23 -27.20
CA GLY A 694 -16.20 15.38 -28.29
C GLY A 694 -14.95 15.96 -28.99
N PRO A 695 -14.36 15.20 -29.92
CA PRO A 695 -13.24 15.68 -30.73
C PRO A 695 -13.70 16.64 -31.83
N VAL A 696 -12.77 17.45 -32.35
CA VAL A 696 -12.93 18.05 -33.70
C VAL A 696 -12.84 16.93 -34.73
N ILE A 697 -13.89 16.78 -35.54
CA ILE A 697 -14.06 15.69 -36.53
C ILE A 697 -13.65 16.11 -37.95
N ALA A 698 -13.37 15.14 -38.82
CA ALA A 698 -12.95 15.37 -40.20
C ALA A 698 -13.91 16.29 -40.99
N HIS A 699 -15.23 16.12 -40.83
CA HIS A 699 -16.27 16.94 -41.46
C HIS A 699 -16.15 18.44 -41.11
N GLN A 700 -15.98 18.75 -39.82
CA GLN A 700 -15.80 20.12 -39.33
C GLN A 700 -14.58 20.80 -39.98
N VAL A 701 -13.50 20.04 -40.19
CA VAL A 701 -12.27 20.53 -40.86
C VAL A 701 -12.53 20.79 -42.34
N GLN A 702 -13.18 19.86 -43.03
CA GLN A 702 -13.44 19.93 -44.48
C GLN A 702 -14.34 21.11 -44.85
N GLU A 703 -15.32 21.49 -44.02
CA GLU A 703 -16.19 22.65 -44.28
C GLU A 703 -15.60 23.99 -43.81
N ALA A 704 -14.89 24.03 -42.68
CA ALA A 704 -14.34 25.27 -42.13
C ALA A 704 -13.21 25.85 -43.01
N ILE A 705 -12.38 25.00 -43.63
CA ILE A 705 -11.23 25.44 -44.44
C ILE A 705 -11.66 26.25 -45.70
N PRO A 706 -12.55 25.74 -46.58
CA PRO A 706 -13.06 26.52 -47.71
C PRO A 706 -13.79 27.78 -47.27
N THR A 707 -14.59 27.69 -46.19
CA THR A 707 -15.35 28.82 -45.64
C THR A 707 -14.42 29.95 -45.17
N ALA A 708 -13.35 29.63 -44.44
CA ALA A 708 -12.36 30.62 -44.00
C ALA A 708 -11.63 31.27 -45.19
N LYS A 709 -11.27 30.47 -46.20
CA LYS A 709 -10.60 30.96 -47.41
C LYS A 709 -11.49 31.92 -48.22
N MET A 710 -12.75 31.57 -48.45
CA MET A 710 -13.70 32.41 -49.20
C MET A 710 -13.95 33.77 -48.52
N ASN A 711 -13.85 33.83 -47.19
CA ASN A 711 -14.08 35.04 -46.40
C ASN A 711 -12.80 35.84 -46.09
N GLY A 712 -11.67 35.49 -46.74
CA GLY A 712 -10.44 36.27 -46.68
C GLY A 712 -9.75 36.28 -45.31
N TYR A 713 -9.84 35.18 -44.55
CA TYR A 713 -9.00 34.96 -43.38
C TYR A 713 -7.61 34.48 -43.80
N GLN A 714 -6.56 34.91 -43.09
CA GLN A 714 -5.18 34.48 -43.33
C GLN A 714 -4.78 33.32 -42.40
N VAL A 715 -5.46 33.19 -41.24
CA VAL A 715 -5.23 32.14 -40.25
C VAL A 715 -6.56 31.53 -39.83
N LEU A 716 -6.63 30.21 -39.71
CA LEU A 716 -7.75 29.44 -39.16
C LEU A 716 -7.24 28.55 -38.03
N ILE A 717 -7.82 28.66 -36.83
CA ILE A 717 -7.45 27.87 -35.66
C ILE A 717 -8.63 27.00 -35.24
N PHE A 718 -8.49 25.69 -35.38
CA PHE A 718 -9.37 24.73 -34.72
C PHE A 718 -8.98 24.60 -33.25
N ALA A 719 -9.92 24.71 -32.32
CA ALA A 719 -9.67 24.61 -30.89
C ALA A 719 -10.61 23.58 -30.25
N GLY A 720 -10.08 22.46 -29.76
CA GLY A 720 -10.88 21.36 -29.20
C GLY A 720 -10.20 20.67 -28.03
N PHE A 721 -10.96 19.94 -27.20
CA PHE A 721 -10.41 19.11 -26.12
C PHE A 721 -9.70 17.86 -26.65
N ALA A 722 -10.12 17.38 -27.82
CA ALA A 722 -9.52 16.29 -28.57
C ALA A 722 -9.71 16.53 -30.08
N PHE A 723 -9.04 15.72 -30.90
CA PHE A 723 -9.14 15.73 -32.35
C PHE A 723 -9.17 14.28 -32.86
N ASP A 724 -10.01 14.02 -33.85
CA ASP A 724 -10.05 12.77 -34.60
C ASP A 724 -8.75 12.63 -35.42
N PRO A 725 -8.11 11.45 -35.47
CA PRO A 725 -6.94 11.19 -36.33
C PRO A 725 -7.12 11.60 -37.80
N GLU A 726 -8.30 11.44 -38.38
CA GLU A 726 -8.57 11.90 -39.76
C GLU A 726 -8.65 13.43 -39.84
N ALA A 727 -9.31 14.07 -38.87
CA ALA A 727 -9.34 15.53 -38.74
C ALA A 727 -7.93 16.14 -38.62
N GLN A 728 -7.07 15.57 -37.77
CA GLN A 728 -5.67 16.00 -37.65
C GLN A 728 -4.92 15.83 -38.97
N ALA A 729 -5.07 14.68 -39.64
CA ALA A 729 -4.42 14.42 -40.91
C ALA A 729 -4.86 15.41 -42.01
N LEU A 730 -6.12 15.83 -42.02
CA LEU A 730 -6.65 16.83 -42.96
C LEU A 730 -6.10 18.24 -42.69
N ILE A 731 -6.00 18.65 -41.42
CA ILE A 731 -5.38 19.93 -41.02
C ILE A 731 -3.91 20.00 -41.46
N GLN A 732 -3.20 18.87 -41.45
CA GLN A 732 -1.76 18.80 -41.74
C GLN A 732 -1.43 18.56 -43.22
N LYS A 733 -2.22 17.76 -43.95
CA LYS A 733 -1.91 17.36 -45.34
C LYS A 733 -2.22 18.44 -46.39
N VAL A 734 -3.02 19.46 -46.07
CA VAL A 734 -3.49 20.44 -47.05
C VAL A 734 -2.77 21.78 -46.86
N PRO A 735 -1.67 22.06 -47.61
CA PRO A 735 -1.14 23.42 -47.71
C PRO A 735 -2.14 24.28 -48.50
N VAL A 736 -3.05 24.95 -47.78
CA VAL A 736 -4.05 25.83 -48.39
C VAL A 736 -3.37 27.13 -48.82
N ALA A 737 -3.13 27.29 -50.12
CA ALA A 737 -2.55 28.53 -50.65
C ALA A 737 -3.38 29.75 -50.21
N GLY A 738 -2.75 30.64 -49.42
CA GLY A 738 -3.33 31.86 -48.85
C GLY A 738 -3.98 31.74 -47.46
N LEU A 739 -4.03 30.56 -46.84
CA LEU A 739 -4.62 30.33 -45.51
C LEU A 739 -3.73 29.41 -44.67
N GLN A 740 -3.24 29.91 -43.53
CA GLN A 740 -2.57 29.09 -42.51
C GLN A 740 -3.64 28.38 -41.67
N VAL A 741 -3.49 27.07 -41.46
CA VAL A 741 -4.42 26.28 -40.66
C VAL A 741 -3.68 25.68 -39.47
N HIS A 742 -4.26 25.81 -38.29
CA HIS A 742 -3.70 25.33 -37.03
C HIS A 742 -4.75 24.57 -36.21
N PHE A 743 -4.28 23.72 -35.31
CA PHE A 743 -5.11 23.15 -34.25
C PHE A 743 -4.49 23.48 -32.88
N ALA A 744 -5.33 23.75 -31.89
CA ALA A 744 -4.95 24.02 -30.51
C ALA A 744 -5.78 23.11 -29.58
N ASN A 745 -5.12 22.53 -28.58
CA ASN A 745 -5.84 21.82 -27.53
C ASN A 745 -6.38 22.83 -26.53
N ILE A 746 -7.65 22.68 -26.17
CA ILE A 746 -8.29 23.36 -25.04
C ILE A 746 -7.97 22.55 -23.78
N SER A 747 -7.50 23.19 -22.71
CA SER A 747 -7.33 22.48 -21.43
C SER A 747 -8.68 22.02 -20.87
N PRO A 748 -8.85 20.74 -20.47
CA PRO A 748 -10.11 20.24 -19.90
C PRO A 748 -10.68 21.07 -18.75
N ASP A 749 -9.80 21.74 -17.99
CA ASP A 749 -10.11 22.67 -16.89
C ASP A 749 -11.18 23.72 -17.23
N VAL A 750 -11.34 24.05 -18.51
CA VAL A 750 -12.34 25.01 -19.02
C VAL A 750 -13.77 24.59 -18.71
N LEU A 751 -14.04 23.29 -18.65
CA LEU A 751 -15.39 22.76 -18.43
C LEU A 751 -15.93 22.99 -17.01
N VAL A 752 -15.11 23.53 -16.08
CA VAL A 752 -15.38 23.49 -14.63
C VAL A 752 -15.84 24.85 -14.05
N GLY A 753 -16.18 25.83 -14.88
CA GLY A 753 -17.06 26.96 -14.52
C GLY A 753 -16.57 28.06 -13.55
N ASP A 754 -17.47 29.03 -13.31
CA ASP A 754 -17.26 30.43 -12.86
C ASP A 754 -17.00 30.62 -11.34
N LEU A 755 -16.26 29.70 -10.71
CA LEU A 755 -16.06 29.69 -9.25
C LEU A 755 -14.69 30.22 -8.76
N LEU A 756 -13.83 30.69 -9.66
CA LEU A 756 -12.47 31.16 -9.33
C LEU A 756 -12.44 32.68 -9.04
N LYS A 757 -11.73 33.10 -7.98
CA LYS A 757 -11.56 34.54 -7.65
C LYS A 757 -10.61 35.28 -8.61
N THR A 758 -9.67 34.57 -9.23
CA THR A 758 -8.80 35.07 -10.30
C THR A 758 -8.35 33.90 -11.17
N THR A 759 -8.90 33.78 -12.37
CA THR A 759 -8.30 32.96 -13.43
C THR A 759 -7.05 33.69 -13.92
N ARG A 760 -5.84 33.32 -13.47
CA ARG A 760 -4.62 33.75 -14.18
C ARG A 760 -4.59 32.95 -15.49
N ALA A 761 -5.10 33.56 -16.55
CA ALA A 761 -5.45 32.94 -17.84
C ALA A 761 -4.26 32.46 -18.69
N SER A 762 -3.11 32.14 -18.08
CA SER A 762 -1.92 31.70 -18.81
C SER A 762 -2.01 30.20 -19.15
N GLN A 763 -2.25 29.88 -20.43
CA GLN A 763 -2.18 28.54 -21.07
C GLN A 763 -3.50 27.75 -21.21
N ILE A 764 -4.67 28.39 -21.37
CA ILE A 764 -5.94 27.67 -21.65
C ILE A 764 -5.93 27.03 -23.05
N PHE A 765 -5.33 27.71 -24.03
CA PHE A 765 -5.19 27.24 -25.41
C PHE A 765 -3.71 27.06 -25.74
N THR A 766 -3.30 25.83 -26.02
CA THR A 766 -1.90 25.48 -26.36
C THR A 766 -1.86 24.57 -27.60
N VAL A 767 -1.02 24.93 -28.58
CA VAL A 767 -0.71 24.06 -29.72
C VAL A 767 0.34 23.03 -29.31
N PHE A 768 0.11 21.74 -29.58
CA PHE A 768 1.04 20.65 -29.25
C PHE A 768 1.72 20.06 -30.49
N GLY A 769 2.90 19.50 -30.28
CA GLY A 769 3.62 18.70 -31.26
C GLY A 769 3.15 17.24 -31.29
N GLN A 770 3.49 16.51 -32.36
CA GLN A 770 3.35 15.05 -32.42
C GLN A 770 4.69 14.38 -32.07
N PRO A 771 4.71 13.14 -31.56
CA PRO A 771 5.92 12.32 -31.51
C PRO A 771 6.65 12.31 -32.86
N ASP A 772 7.94 12.66 -32.93
CA ASP A 772 8.76 12.37 -34.11
C ASP A 772 9.25 10.94 -34.04
N VAL A 773 8.80 10.12 -34.98
CA VAL A 773 9.01 8.67 -34.95
C VAL A 773 9.46 8.18 -36.31
N ARG A 774 10.52 7.37 -36.32
CA ARG A 774 11.06 6.74 -37.52
C ARG A 774 10.88 5.23 -37.41
N LEU A 775 10.08 4.71 -38.32
CA LEU A 775 9.89 3.28 -38.52
C LEU A 775 10.95 2.74 -39.50
N GLU A 776 11.70 1.71 -39.10
CA GLU A 776 12.64 1.00 -39.96
C GLU A 776 12.24 -0.47 -40.10
N LYS A 777 12.13 -0.96 -41.34
CA LYS A 777 11.86 -2.37 -41.62
C LYS A 777 13.18 -3.15 -41.73
N GLN A 778 13.33 -4.16 -40.88
CA GLN A 778 14.49 -5.04 -40.84
C GLN A 778 14.47 -6.10 -41.93
N LYS A 779 15.64 -6.69 -42.21
CA LYS A 779 15.82 -7.69 -43.28
C LYS A 779 15.07 -9.01 -43.03
N ASP A 780 14.73 -9.30 -41.79
CA ASP A 780 13.96 -10.47 -41.36
C ASP A 780 12.43 -10.25 -41.41
N GLY A 781 11.99 -9.06 -41.84
CA GLY A 781 10.58 -8.68 -41.92
C GLY A 781 10.02 -8.00 -40.66
N THR A 782 10.77 -7.98 -39.55
CA THR A 782 10.41 -7.22 -38.35
C THR A 782 10.51 -5.71 -38.58
N TYR A 783 9.92 -4.94 -37.68
CA TYR A 783 9.98 -3.48 -37.64
C TYR A 783 10.61 -3.02 -36.33
N VAL A 784 11.37 -1.93 -36.38
CA VAL A 784 11.94 -1.23 -35.23
C VAL A 784 11.49 0.23 -35.30
N MET A 785 11.13 0.81 -34.16
CA MET A 785 10.72 2.20 -34.03
C MET A 785 11.77 3.02 -33.27
N GLU A 786 12.23 4.12 -33.84
CA GLU A 786 13.08 5.13 -33.19
C GLU A 786 12.21 6.36 -32.84
N LEU A 787 12.06 6.66 -31.54
CA LEU A 787 11.53 7.95 -31.06
C LEU A 787 12.64 9.00 -31.14
N ARG A 788 12.56 9.88 -32.12
CA ARG A 788 13.54 10.96 -32.31
C ARG A 788 13.30 12.12 -31.36
N GLY A 789 12.04 12.34 -30.98
CA GLY A 789 11.62 13.41 -30.08
C GLY A 789 10.13 13.67 -30.13
N VAL A 790 9.74 14.91 -29.81
CA VAL A 790 8.41 15.45 -30.09
C VAL A 790 8.59 16.66 -31.00
N ASP A 791 7.94 16.64 -32.17
CA ASP A 791 7.99 17.69 -33.18
C ASP A 791 7.28 18.95 -32.72
N ILE A 792 8.03 19.88 -32.15
CA ILE A 792 7.50 21.17 -31.73
C ILE A 792 7.35 22.08 -32.95
N TYR A 793 6.11 22.26 -33.41
CA TYR A 793 5.80 23.27 -34.42
C TYR A 793 5.94 24.69 -33.86
N ASP A 794 6.64 25.56 -34.59
CA ASP A 794 6.81 26.99 -34.34
C ASP A 794 5.92 27.79 -35.33
N PRO A 795 4.66 28.08 -34.96
CA PRO A 795 3.70 28.75 -35.83
C PRO A 795 4.04 30.21 -36.12
N LEU A 796 4.95 30.85 -35.38
CA LEU A 796 5.41 32.21 -35.72
C LEU A 796 6.42 32.22 -36.89
N THR A 797 7.07 31.09 -37.18
CA THR A 797 8.06 30.97 -38.28
C THR A 797 7.69 29.91 -39.32
N GLY A 798 6.67 29.08 -39.05
CA GLY A 798 6.24 27.98 -39.90
C GLY A 798 7.16 26.75 -39.87
N LYS A 799 8.11 26.68 -38.92
CA LYS A 799 9.13 25.62 -38.85
C LYS A 799 8.77 24.55 -37.81
N VAL A 800 9.24 23.32 -38.02
CA VAL A 800 9.20 22.26 -37.01
C VAL A 800 10.57 22.16 -36.34
N HIS A 801 10.59 22.02 -35.01
CA HIS A 801 11.75 21.81 -34.18
C HIS A 801 11.53 20.58 -33.29
N SER A 802 12.14 19.45 -33.60
CA SER A 802 12.04 18.25 -32.76
C SER A 802 12.83 18.44 -31.46
N THR A 803 12.27 18.06 -30.31
CA THR A 803 13.07 17.79 -29.10
C THR A 803 13.91 16.53 -29.30
N ARG A 804 14.75 16.14 -28.33
CA ARG A 804 15.41 14.82 -28.35
C ARG A 804 14.48 13.80 -27.69
N GLY A 805 14.48 12.57 -28.18
CA GLY A 805 13.70 11.47 -27.59
C GLY A 805 14.10 11.12 -26.15
N GLU A 806 15.32 11.49 -25.74
CA GLU A 806 15.80 11.39 -24.36
C GLU A 806 15.08 12.37 -23.40
N ASP A 807 14.55 13.49 -23.93
CA ASP A 807 13.94 14.56 -23.14
C ASP A 807 12.45 14.32 -22.84
N VAL A 808 12.01 13.06 -22.76
CA VAL A 808 10.62 12.64 -22.43
C VAL A 808 10.58 11.80 -21.15
N ALA A 809 9.46 11.83 -20.42
CA ALA A 809 9.34 11.05 -19.19
C ALA A 809 9.11 9.56 -19.47
N ALA A 810 8.21 9.26 -20.40
CA ALA A 810 7.92 7.90 -20.84
C ALA A 810 7.49 7.88 -22.31
N TRP A 811 7.67 6.74 -22.98
CA TRP A 811 6.98 6.45 -24.22
C TRP A 811 6.57 4.98 -24.32
N PHE A 812 5.51 4.73 -25.07
CA PHE A 812 4.86 3.43 -25.20
C PHE A 812 4.58 3.12 -26.66
N LEU A 813 4.65 1.83 -27.00
CA LEU A 813 4.35 1.32 -28.32
C LEU A 813 3.16 0.35 -28.26
N ASP A 814 2.20 0.56 -29.14
CA ASP A 814 1.22 -0.43 -29.57
C ASP A 814 1.62 -0.93 -30.96
N THR A 815 1.94 -2.22 -31.07
CA THR A 815 2.39 -2.87 -32.30
C THR A 815 1.25 -3.32 -33.21
N ASP A 816 -0.01 -3.23 -32.77
CA ASP A 816 -1.17 -3.60 -33.58
C ASP A 816 -2.43 -2.81 -33.17
N TYR A 817 -2.42 -1.51 -33.47
CA TYR A 817 -3.44 -0.58 -33.00
C TYR A 817 -4.79 -0.77 -33.73
N ASP A 818 -5.82 -1.13 -32.97
CA ASP A 818 -7.19 -1.38 -33.44
C ASP A 818 -7.93 -0.09 -33.89
N GLY A 819 -7.37 1.09 -33.59
CA GLY A 819 -7.96 2.39 -33.90
C GLY A 819 -8.87 2.92 -32.78
N ARG A 820 -8.98 2.24 -31.65
CA ARG A 820 -9.91 2.52 -30.55
C ARG A 820 -9.23 2.53 -29.17
N THR A 821 -8.48 1.51 -28.82
CA THR A 821 -7.86 1.34 -27.48
C THR A 821 -6.36 1.13 -27.60
N PHE A 822 -5.56 1.96 -26.94
CA PHE A 822 -4.10 1.80 -26.95
C PHE A 822 -3.68 0.62 -26.07
N LYS A 823 -3.07 -0.42 -26.65
CA LYS A 823 -2.56 -1.57 -25.92
C LYS A 823 -1.05 -1.44 -25.75
N ILE A 824 -0.58 -1.20 -24.52
CA ILE A 824 0.87 -1.14 -24.28
C ILE A 824 1.47 -2.54 -24.49
N SER A 825 2.28 -2.66 -25.54
CA SER A 825 3.06 -3.85 -25.88
C SER A 825 4.52 -3.72 -25.43
N GLN A 826 5.09 -2.51 -25.54
CA GLN A 826 6.43 -2.17 -25.07
C GLN A 826 6.38 -0.80 -24.37
N ALA A 827 7.20 -0.63 -23.34
CA ALA A 827 7.23 0.56 -22.49
C ALA A 827 8.65 1.01 -22.21
N PHE A 828 8.88 2.32 -22.23
CA PHE A 828 10.21 2.92 -22.16
C PHE A 828 10.19 4.15 -21.23
N PHE A 829 11.22 4.29 -20.40
CA PHE A 829 11.35 5.37 -19.42
C PHE A 829 12.73 6.04 -19.54
N PRO A 830 13.01 6.80 -20.63
CA PRO A 830 14.32 7.41 -20.83
C PRO A 830 14.63 8.54 -19.84
N GLY A 831 13.60 9.17 -19.27
CA GLY A 831 13.74 10.21 -18.25
C GLY A 831 14.02 9.72 -16.82
N ASP A 832 14.04 8.40 -16.59
CA ASP A 832 14.32 7.80 -15.27
C ASP A 832 15.26 6.61 -15.42
N THR A 833 16.54 6.83 -15.11
CA THR A 833 17.58 5.79 -15.17
C THR A 833 17.30 4.64 -14.21
N ASP A 834 16.60 4.86 -13.11
CA ASP A 834 16.51 3.88 -12.02
C ASP A 834 15.22 3.04 -12.12
N ALA A 835 14.28 3.47 -12.98
CA ALA A 835 12.95 2.91 -13.17
C ALA A 835 12.89 1.37 -13.13
N TRP A 836 13.77 0.69 -13.88
CA TRP A 836 13.75 -0.77 -14.03
C TRP A 836 14.66 -1.55 -13.06
N GLU A 837 15.52 -0.91 -12.27
CA GLU A 837 16.60 -1.61 -11.54
C GLU A 837 16.10 -2.73 -10.61
N LYS A 838 15.02 -2.45 -9.86
CA LYS A 838 14.44 -3.42 -8.92
C LYS A 838 13.96 -4.69 -9.63
N LEU A 839 13.45 -4.53 -10.85
CA LEU A 839 12.91 -5.62 -11.68
C LEU A 839 14.04 -6.34 -12.44
N GLN A 840 14.98 -5.60 -13.04
CA GLN A 840 16.20 -6.11 -13.68
C GLN A 840 17.02 -6.96 -12.70
N ARG A 841 17.19 -6.51 -11.44
CA ARG A 841 17.89 -7.27 -10.39
C ARG A 841 17.15 -8.55 -9.99
N ALA A 842 15.82 -8.54 -9.98
CA ALA A 842 15.01 -9.72 -9.63
C ALA A 842 14.98 -10.75 -10.78
N LEU A 843 14.97 -10.31 -12.03
CA LEU A 843 14.77 -11.14 -13.22
C LEU A 843 16.05 -11.39 -14.04
N ARG A 844 17.23 -11.04 -13.48
CA ARG A 844 18.56 -11.07 -14.14
C ARG A 844 18.92 -12.41 -14.80
N ALA A 845 18.38 -13.53 -14.30
CA ALA A 845 18.61 -14.86 -14.85
C ALA A 845 17.83 -15.11 -16.16
N GLN A 846 16.63 -14.54 -16.29
CA GLN A 846 15.64 -14.87 -17.34
C GLN A 846 15.63 -13.84 -18.47
N ILE A 847 15.85 -12.56 -18.14
CA ILE A 847 15.81 -11.43 -19.08
C ILE A 847 17.24 -11.10 -19.54
N ASN A 848 17.39 -10.50 -20.72
CA ASN A 848 18.67 -9.92 -21.14
C ASN A 848 18.92 -8.60 -20.37
N PRO A 849 20.00 -8.47 -19.58
CA PRO A 849 20.31 -7.20 -18.90
C PRO A 849 20.45 -6.01 -19.87
N GLU A 850 20.96 -6.25 -21.08
CA GLU A 850 21.10 -5.23 -22.13
C GLU A 850 19.74 -4.77 -22.68
N ALA A 851 18.72 -5.62 -22.65
CA ALA A 851 17.37 -5.24 -23.04
C ALA A 851 16.76 -4.25 -22.03
N PHE A 852 17.03 -4.39 -20.73
CA PHE A 852 16.61 -3.37 -19.75
C PHE A 852 17.31 -2.01 -19.97
N GLU A 853 18.56 -2.00 -20.44
CA GLU A 853 19.20 -0.74 -20.88
C GLU A 853 18.50 -0.16 -22.12
N GLN A 854 18.08 -1.00 -23.06
CA GLN A 854 17.28 -0.55 -24.20
C GLN A 854 15.90 0.01 -23.79
N MET A 855 15.28 -0.47 -22.70
CA MET A 855 14.05 0.10 -22.13
C MET A 855 14.25 1.49 -21.47
N ARG A 856 15.50 1.93 -21.28
CA ARG A 856 15.88 3.31 -20.91
C ARG A 856 16.19 4.17 -22.14
N GLY A 857 16.06 3.63 -23.35
CA GLY A 857 16.37 4.29 -24.60
C GLY A 857 15.14 4.76 -25.39
N THR A 858 15.42 5.17 -26.62
CA THR A 858 14.43 5.70 -27.58
C THR A 858 14.13 4.73 -28.72
N ILE A 859 14.64 3.49 -28.68
CA ILE A 859 14.55 2.51 -29.77
C ILE A 859 13.80 1.26 -29.30
N SER A 860 12.71 0.91 -30.00
CA SER A 860 11.89 -0.25 -29.68
C SER A 860 12.62 -1.58 -29.85
N PHE A 861 12.13 -2.63 -29.20
CA PHE A 861 12.47 -3.98 -29.62
C PHE A 861 11.86 -4.28 -31.00
N PRO A 862 12.49 -5.15 -31.80
CA PRO A 862 11.91 -5.62 -33.05
C PRO A 862 10.53 -6.26 -32.83
N PHE A 863 9.56 -5.91 -33.65
CA PHE A 863 8.20 -6.45 -33.59
C PHE A 863 7.71 -6.89 -34.98
N GLN A 864 6.76 -7.81 -35.02
CA GLN A 864 6.05 -8.20 -36.25
C GLN A 864 4.79 -7.32 -36.42
N PRO A 865 4.39 -7.00 -37.67
CA PRO A 865 3.12 -6.34 -37.93
C PRO A 865 1.97 -7.26 -37.50
N GLY A 866 1.01 -6.72 -36.73
CA GLY A 866 -0.22 -7.44 -36.41
C GLY A 866 -1.31 -7.33 -37.49
N GLU A 867 -2.51 -7.80 -37.17
CA GLU A 867 -3.61 -7.99 -38.12
C GLU A 867 -4.22 -6.67 -38.60
N HIS A 868 -4.14 -5.60 -37.80
CA HIS A 868 -4.69 -4.29 -38.15
C HIS A 868 -3.72 -3.46 -39.00
N GLY A 869 -2.46 -3.87 -39.15
CA GLY A 869 -1.49 -3.22 -40.04
C GLY A 869 -1.14 -1.77 -39.65
N ARG A 870 -1.37 -1.40 -38.39
CA ARG A 870 -1.19 -0.05 -37.84
C ARG A 870 -0.49 -0.14 -36.50
N ILE A 871 0.33 0.85 -36.19
CA ILE A 871 0.98 0.99 -34.89
C ILE A 871 0.68 2.36 -34.30
N ALA A 872 0.72 2.48 -32.97
CA ALA A 872 0.58 3.74 -32.29
C ALA A 872 1.74 3.96 -31.32
N VAL A 873 2.32 5.15 -31.35
CA VAL A 873 3.35 5.59 -30.40
C VAL A 873 2.73 6.65 -29.50
N LYS A 874 2.72 6.40 -28.19
CA LYS A 874 2.31 7.38 -27.16
C LYS A 874 3.56 7.91 -26.46
N VAL A 875 3.63 9.21 -26.23
CA VAL A 875 4.70 9.87 -25.46
C VAL A 875 4.08 10.64 -24.31
N ILE A 876 4.71 10.57 -23.14
CA ILE A 876 4.40 11.37 -21.95
C ILE A 876 5.55 12.34 -21.68
N ASP A 877 5.25 13.63 -21.65
CA ASP A 877 6.22 14.66 -21.26
C ASP A 877 6.42 14.73 -19.73
N PHE A 878 7.45 15.44 -19.27
CA PHE A 878 7.68 15.61 -17.83
C PHE A 878 6.58 16.37 -17.09
N ARG A 879 5.58 16.95 -17.78
CA ARG A 879 4.40 17.61 -17.19
C ARG A 879 3.17 16.69 -17.16
N GLY A 880 3.30 15.43 -17.59
CA GLY A 880 2.20 14.48 -17.64
C GLY A 880 1.25 14.64 -18.83
N ASN A 881 1.62 15.42 -19.87
CA ASN A 881 0.84 15.50 -21.10
C ASN A 881 1.09 14.26 -21.95
N GLU A 882 0.01 13.62 -22.41
CA GLU A 882 0.08 12.51 -23.35
C GLU A 882 -0.18 12.99 -24.79
N VAL A 883 0.67 12.55 -25.73
CA VAL A 883 0.45 12.73 -27.17
C VAL A 883 0.63 11.40 -27.90
N VAL A 884 -0.18 11.16 -28.94
CA VAL A 884 -0.18 9.90 -29.70
C VAL A 884 0.03 10.18 -31.18
N ARG A 885 0.83 9.34 -31.86
CA ARG A 885 0.97 9.30 -33.32
C ARG A 885 0.70 7.89 -33.82
N VAL A 886 -0.20 7.77 -34.78
CA VAL A 886 -0.51 6.50 -35.47
C VAL A 886 0.30 6.44 -36.77
N VAL A 887 0.87 5.27 -37.08
CA VAL A 887 1.64 5.00 -38.31
C VAL A 887 1.05 3.75 -38.98
N ASN A 888 0.72 3.88 -40.27
CA ASN A 888 0.21 2.77 -41.08
C ASN A 888 1.38 1.98 -41.68
N LEU A 889 1.43 0.66 -41.47
CA LEU A 889 2.50 -0.20 -41.99
C LEU A 889 2.36 -0.50 -43.49
N HIS A 890 1.17 -0.29 -44.04
CA HIS A 890 0.85 -0.50 -45.47
C HIS A 890 1.11 0.73 -46.35
N THR A 891 1.35 1.92 -45.77
CA THR A 891 1.68 3.11 -46.56
C THR A 891 3.18 3.12 -46.88
N THR A 892 3.59 2.34 -47.88
CA THR A 892 4.90 2.51 -48.50
C THR A 892 4.97 3.92 -49.10
N LEU A 893 5.81 4.78 -48.54
CA LEU A 893 6.16 6.06 -49.17
C LEU A 893 6.93 5.75 -50.47
N SER A 894 6.27 6.02 -51.60
CA SER A 894 6.86 6.08 -52.94
C SER A 894 7.30 7.51 -53.27
#